data_AF-A0A495TK64-F1
#
_entry.id   AF-A0A495TK64-F1
#
_cell.length_a   1.000
_cell.length_b   1.000
_cell.length_c   1.000
_cell.angle_alpha   90.00
_cell.angle_beta   90.00
_cell.angle_gamma   90.00
#
_symmetry.space_group_name_H-M   'P 1'
#
loop_
_entity.id
_entity.type
_entity.pdbx_description
1 polymer ?
#
loop_
_entity_poly.entity_id
_entity_poly.type
_entity_poly.pdbx_seq_one_letter_code
_entity_poly.pdbx_strand_id
1 'polypeptide(L)'
;MSSVPDSATGLPGFRNPTLPLRERVDDLLNRLTIDERLAMLHQYSPAVPRLGVAAFRTGSEGLHGVSWLGVATVFPQAVGLGASWDEDLVREVGEAVSTELRAFHHHRPPAVGSPERGPNSLQAWAPVLNLLRDPRWGRNEEGYSEDPVHTARIGGAFCRGLTGDHPGYLRAAPVLKHFLAYNNEDDRCTTSSALRPRVLQEYDLAAFRPVIASGAATGAMAAYNLVNGRPCHVSPLIEAELRRWVRPTGHELFVVSDAEAPSNLVDPEHYFDDHAESHAAALKAGIDSFTDHGEDTETVVGRLREALERGLIEEADVDRAVRRQLEVRLRLGEFDPELDPYAAIGPEVIDCAEHRVLARKAAVESAVLLKNDGLLPLDPARAPRIAVIGPLADALFEDWYSGTMPYRVGLATGLAAALAPHGGEIVRVEGCDRIALRSRTTGDRLGKTSFDVTDWGGGASTLRAVDTGRYLTLQDDEGLAADQDVIKAWFVKETFRLEPAGEDTVLLRNVFTGRYAAVDPTDGRVTVTAETPDAAERWQRELLHDGRAEAREAAATADAAVVVLGNHPMINGRETEDRADIRLPEGQEALLRAVAEARPQTALVLMSSYPYAVDWADEHLPAVVWTSHGGQETGHALAAVLLGEAEPTGRLPQTWYRGDDPLPAPLDYDIIKAGWTYQYHQGAALYPFGHGLSYTDIAYRDPRLSQPSIGQDGAVDLTVTVQNRGRRSGGDVVQIYVRALDARYAAPRLRLADFRKVRLEPGETRELTFRLPAERFAHWDVATGAFAVDPGAYQVVVARSAEDEVLVTPLTVTGAAPAARAVVGRSVRAVDFDDHTDITIVDATRADGDAVTPTDPGQPATLLFRASDVSGAVRVEVETARADDANGAARLEVRVGARLLADIAVPVTGDRYAWTGTTVELAAALDGVHDVSLTLHGDFRLTEFRFGAAD
;
A
#
# COMPACT_ATOMS: atom_id res chain seq x y z
N MET A 1 -48.65 -0.36 -12.80
CA MET A 1 -48.59 -0.28 -14.28
C MET A 1 -48.83 1.17 -14.69
N SER A 2 -47.76 1.91 -14.91
CA SER A 2 -47.80 3.24 -15.55
C SER A 2 -46.87 3.16 -16.76
N SER A 3 -47.44 3.34 -17.95
CA SER A 3 -46.74 3.19 -19.22
C SER A 3 -45.74 4.33 -19.41
N VAL A 4 -44.45 4.00 -19.37
CA VAL A 4 -43.38 4.86 -19.88
C VAL A 4 -43.61 5.05 -21.38
N PRO A 5 -43.55 6.28 -21.92
CA PRO A 5 -43.81 6.50 -23.33
C PRO A 5 -42.73 5.82 -24.17
N ASP A 6 -43.14 5.05 -25.18
CA ASP A 6 -42.24 4.49 -26.18
C ASP A 6 -41.43 5.62 -26.84
N SER A 7 -40.10 5.45 -26.82
CA SER A 7 -39.17 6.36 -27.45
C SER A 7 -39.34 6.35 -28.97
N ALA A 8 -39.00 7.46 -29.65
CA ALA A 8 -39.08 7.60 -31.10
C ALA A 8 -38.25 6.56 -31.90
N THR A 9 -37.43 5.74 -31.23
CA THR A 9 -36.58 4.68 -31.79
C THR A 9 -37.13 3.26 -31.54
N GLY A 10 -38.17 3.08 -30.74
CA GLY A 10 -38.72 1.77 -30.37
C GLY A 10 -37.85 0.93 -29.43
N LEU A 11 -36.75 1.50 -28.90
CA LEU A 11 -35.87 0.86 -27.93
C LEU A 11 -36.32 1.17 -26.50
N PRO A 12 -36.14 0.23 -25.53
CA PRO A 12 -36.25 0.53 -24.10
C PRO A 12 -35.39 1.73 -23.69
N GLY A 13 -35.80 2.50 -22.70
CA GLY A 13 -35.12 3.73 -22.28
C GLY A 13 -33.64 3.53 -21.97
N PHE A 14 -33.29 2.45 -21.24
CA PHE A 14 -31.89 2.15 -20.93
C PHE A 14 -31.00 1.85 -22.15
N ARG A 15 -31.59 1.47 -23.29
CA ARG A 15 -30.91 1.23 -24.58
C ARG A 15 -30.97 2.45 -25.52
N ASN A 16 -31.51 3.57 -25.08
CA ASN A 16 -31.53 4.79 -25.87
C ASN A 16 -30.33 5.67 -25.50
N PRO A 17 -29.25 5.70 -26.30
CA PRO A 17 -28.05 6.48 -25.99
C PRO A 17 -28.28 8.00 -26.03
N THR A 18 -29.45 8.47 -26.51
CA THR A 18 -29.78 9.90 -26.50
C THR A 18 -30.36 10.39 -25.17
N LEU A 19 -30.69 9.48 -24.24
CA LEU A 19 -31.19 9.84 -22.91
C LEU A 19 -30.03 10.10 -21.94
N PRO A 20 -30.20 11.00 -20.95
CA PRO A 20 -29.23 11.18 -19.87
C PRO A 20 -28.92 9.86 -19.17
N LEU A 21 -27.64 9.65 -18.81
CA LEU A 21 -27.16 8.44 -18.15
C LEU A 21 -28.03 8.02 -16.97
N ARG A 22 -28.38 8.96 -16.10
CA ARG A 22 -29.24 8.71 -14.93
C ARG A 22 -30.61 8.15 -15.30
N GLU A 23 -31.25 8.70 -16.34
CA GLU A 23 -32.55 8.22 -16.81
C GLU A 23 -32.47 6.80 -17.37
N ARG A 24 -31.35 6.47 -18.03
CA ARG A 24 -31.09 5.12 -18.54
C ARG A 24 -30.90 4.12 -17.40
N VAL A 25 -30.13 4.49 -16.38
CA VAL A 25 -29.96 3.69 -15.15
C VAL A 25 -31.30 3.48 -14.45
N ASP A 26 -32.09 4.55 -14.29
CA ASP A 26 -33.41 4.52 -13.67
C ASP A 26 -34.39 3.61 -14.43
N ASP A 27 -34.43 3.68 -15.77
CA ASP A 27 -35.27 2.81 -16.58
C ASP A 27 -34.87 1.34 -16.45
N LEU A 28 -33.58 1.01 -16.43
CA LEU A 28 -33.13 -0.37 -16.23
C LEU A 28 -33.44 -0.88 -14.83
N LEU A 29 -33.15 -0.10 -13.79
CA LEU A 29 -33.40 -0.45 -12.39
C LEU A 29 -34.89 -0.77 -12.15
N ASN A 30 -35.79 0.07 -12.68
CA ASN A 30 -37.23 -0.11 -12.55
C ASN A 30 -37.78 -1.33 -13.32
N ARG A 31 -37.02 -1.85 -14.28
CA ARG A 31 -37.38 -3.06 -15.02
C ARG A 31 -36.95 -4.33 -14.31
N LEU A 32 -35.96 -4.28 -13.42
CA LEU A 32 -35.46 -5.42 -12.65
C LEU A 32 -36.46 -5.84 -11.56
N THR A 33 -36.53 -7.13 -11.28
CA THR A 33 -37.20 -7.69 -10.11
C THR A 33 -36.29 -7.59 -8.90
N ILE A 34 -36.85 -7.69 -7.70
CA ILE A 34 -36.03 -7.68 -6.47
C ILE A 34 -35.02 -8.83 -6.42
N ASP A 35 -35.36 -10.02 -6.90
CA ASP A 35 -34.44 -11.16 -6.93
C ASP A 35 -33.26 -10.91 -7.89
N GLU A 36 -33.50 -10.31 -9.06
CA GLU A 36 -32.42 -9.95 -9.98
C GLU A 36 -31.55 -8.82 -9.40
N ARG A 37 -32.13 -7.88 -8.66
CA ARG A 37 -31.39 -6.82 -7.97
C ARG A 37 -30.53 -7.36 -6.84
N LEU A 38 -31.04 -8.29 -6.02
CA LEU A 38 -30.27 -8.96 -4.97
C LEU A 38 -29.11 -9.78 -5.57
N ALA A 39 -29.36 -10.49 -6.68
CA ALA A 39 -28.33 -11.25 -7.37
C ALA A 39 -27.19 -10.37 -7.93
N MET A 40 -27.47 -9.10 -8.23
CA MET A 40 -26.46 -8.13 -8.68
C MET A 40 -25.51 -7.66 -7.57
N LEU A 41 -25.83 -7.89 -6.30
CA LEU A 41 -24.98 -7.48 -5.16
C LEU A 41 -23.80 -8.43 -4.93
N HIS A 42 -23.79 -9.62 -5.54
CA HIS A 42 -22.66 -10.54 -5.47
C HIS A 42 -21.62 -10.25 -6.57
N GLN A 43 -20.34 -10.55 -6.32
CA GLN A 43 -19.25 -10.35 -7.29
C GLN A 43 -19.48 -11.06 -8.63
N TYR A 44 -20.19 -12.20 -8.64
CA TYR A 44 -20.66 -12.87 -9.85
C TYR A 44 -22.15 -12.60 -10.02
N SER A 45 -22.48 -11.53 -10.74
CA SER A 45 -23.85 -11.18 -11.10
C SER A 45 -24.29 -12.00 -12.31
N PRO A 46 -25.39 -12.78 -12.23
CA PRO A 46 -25.89 -13.53 -13.37
C PRO A 46 -26.44 -12.60 -14.46
N ALA A 47 -26.58 -13.14 -15.66
CA ALA A 47 -27.27 -12.45 -16.76
C ALA A 47 -28.77 -12.28 -16.44
N VAL A 48 -29.41 -11.28 -17.07
CA VAL A 48 -30.88 -11.12 -17.07
C VAL A 48 -31.40 -11.27 -18.50
N PRO A 49 -31.66 -12.51 -18.99
CA PRO A 49 -31.97 -12.77 -20.38
C PRO A 49 -33.19 -12.02 -20.90
N ARG A 50 -34.23 -11.85 -20.07
CA ARG A 50 -35.47 -11.14 -20.48
C ARG A 50 -35.25 -9.66 -20.84
N LEU A 51 -34.18 -9.05 -20.30
CA LEU A 51 -33.79 -7.67 -20.56
C LEU A 51 -32.57 -7.59 -21.50
N GLY A 52 -31.96 -8.73 -21.83
CA GLY A 52 -30.71 -8.81 -22.57
C GLY A 52 -29.56 -8.11 -21.86
N VAL A 53 -29.49 -8.22 -20.52
CA VAL A 53 -28.37 -7.76 -19.69
C VAL A 53 -27.41 -8.93 -19.54
N ALA A 54 -26.11 -8.72 -19.79
CA ALA A 54 -25.12 -9.78 -19.71
C ALA A 54 -24.81 -10.16 -18.24
N ALA A 55 -24.15 -11.31 -18.04
CA ALA A 55 -23.53 -11.58 -16.75
C ALA A 55 -22.40 -10.57 -16.51
N PHE A 56 -22.18 -10.20 -15.26
CA PHE A 56 -21.17 -9.24 -14.86
C PHE A 56 -20.34 -9.83 -13.73
N ARG A 57 -19.03 -9.63 -13.82
CA ARG A 57 -18.09 -9.96 -12.77
C ARG A 57 -17.49 -8.68 -12.21
N THR A 58 -17.49 -8.54 -10.90
CA THR A 58 -16.75 -7.52 -10.16
C THR A 58 -15.27 -7.90 -10.16
N GLY A 59 -14.41 -6.97 -10.59
CA GLY A 59 -12.96 -7.10 -10.44
C GLY A 59 -12.17 -7.91 -11.47
N SER A 60 -11.07 -7.30 -11.91
CA SER A 60 -9.88 -7.91 -12.49
C SER A 60 -8.66 -7.19 -11.92
N GLU A 61 -7.56 -7.89 -11.72
CA GLU A 61 -6.33 -7.26 -11.23
C GLU A 61 -5.51 -6.60 -12.34
N GLY A 62 -4.92 -5.46 -11.99
CA GLY A 62 -4.27 -4.57 -12.94
C GLY A 62 -3.19 -3.69 -12.31
N LEU A 63 -2.53 -4.15 -11.24
CA LEU A 63 -1.66 -3.32 -10.39
C LEU A 63 -0.46 -2.73 -11.17
N HIS A 64 0.22 -3.55 -11.97
CA HIS A 64 1.37 -3.15 -12.78
C HIS A 64 1.47 -3.97 -14.09
N GLY A 65 0.31 -4.23 -14.68
CA GLY A 65 0.11 -5.25 -15.72
C GLY A 65 -1.22 -5.95 -15.46
N VAL A 66 -1.82 -6.58 -16.48
CA VAL A 66 -3.03 -7.40 -16.24
C VAL A 66 -2.62 -8.71 -15.57
N SER A 67 -3.23 -9.02 -14.44
CA SER A 67 -2.83 -10.14 -13.58
C SER A 67 -3.83 -11.29 -13.62
N TRP A 68 -3.38 -12.50 -13.26
CA TRP A 68 -4.16 -13.75 -13.19
C TRP A 68 -4.79 -14.26 -14.48
N LEU A 69 -4.84 -13.42 -15.52
CA LEU A 69 -5.34 -13.84 -16.80
C LEU A 69 -4.25 -14.66 -17.48
N GLY A 70 -2.99 -14.25 -17.60
CA GLY A 70 -1.93 -15.12 -18.12
C GLY A 70 -0.80 -14.28 -18.67
N VAL A 71 -0.26 -14.62 -19.84
CA VAL A 71 0.77 -13.80 -20.50
C VAL A 71 0.24 -12.39 -20.75
N ALA A 72 0.91 -11.39 -20.19
CA ALA A 72 0.61 -9.96 -20.28
C ALA A 72 1.89 -9.15 -20.11
N THR A 73 1.89 -7.87 -20.50
CA THR A 73 3.03 -7.01 -20.21
C THR A 73 3.17 -6.81 -18.70
N VAL A 74 4.36 -7.03 -18.15
CA VAL A 74 4.67 -6.78 -16.73
C VAL A 74 5.57 -5.56 -16.62
N PHE A 75 5.04 -4.50 -16.03
CA PHE A 75 5.73 -3.23 -15.72
C PHE A 75 6.43 -3.31 -14.35
N PRO A 76 7.28 -2.34 -14.01
CA PRO A 76 7.80 -2.22 -12.64
C PRO A 76 6.66 -2.25 -11.62
N GLN A 77 6.92 -2.90 -10.49
CA GLN A 77 6.02 -2.91 -9.35
C GLN A 77 5.62 -1.47 -8.94
N ALA A 78 4.47 -1.29 -8.31
CA ALA A 78 3.89 0.02 -8.03
C ALA A 78 4.84 0.97 -7.26
N VAL A 79 5.60 0.45 -6.28
CA VAL A 79 6.64 1.24 -5.60
C VAL A 79 7.75 1.74 -6.55
N GLY A 80 8.07 0.97 -7.59
CA GLY A 80 8.98 1.38 -8.67
C GLY A 80 8.37 2.48 -9.54
N LEU A 81 7.10 2.32 -9.94
CA LEU A 81 6.37 3.38 -10.66
C LEU A 81 6.28 4.67 -9.81
N GLY A 82 6.13 4.53 -8.50
CA GLY A 82 6.24 5.63 -7.54
C GLY A 82 7.62 6.29 -7.58
N ALA A 83 8.68 5.49 -7.60
CA ALA A 83 10.06 5.98 -7.68
C ALA A 83 10.37 6.74 -8.98
N SER A 84 9.53 6.64 -10.01
CA SER A 84 9.70 7.42 -11.25
C SER A 84 9.38 8.91 -11.09
N TRP A 85 8.52 9.28 -10.13
CA TRP A 85 7.99 10.65 -9.93
C TRP A 85 7.42 11.28 -11.22
N ASP A 86 6.90 10.45 -12.13
CA ASP A 86 6.51 10.83 -13.48
C ASP A 86 5.04 10.46 -13.74
N GLU A 87 4.16 11.44 -13.56
CA GLU A 87 2.72 11.27 -13.75
C GLU A 87 2.38 10.89 -15.20
N ASP A 88 3.11 11.40 -16.19
CA ASP A 88 2.81 11.13 -17.60
C ASP A 88 3.19 9.69 -17.96
N LEU A 89 4.36 9.23 -17.50
CA LEU A 89 4.78 7.84 -17.65
C LEU A 89 3.79 6.88 -16.98
N VAL A 90 3.36 7.16 -15.74
CA VAL A 90 2.45 6.26 -15.03
C VAL A 90 1.03 6.28 -15.64
N ARG A 91 0.60 7.40 -16.22
CA ARG A 91 -0.61 7.45 -17.05
C ARG A 91 -0.47 6.57 -18.31
N GLU A 92 0.66 6.62 -19.02
CA GLU A 92 0.94 5.75 -20.17
C GLU A 92 0.89 4.27 -19.77
N VAL A 93 1.43 3.90 -18.60
CA VAL A 93 1.37 2.53 -18.08
C VAL A 93 -0.09 2.12 -17.81
N GLY A 94 -0.89 2.95 -17.14
CA GLY A 94 -2.31 2.67 -16.92
C GLY A 94 -3.11 2.53 -18.24
N GLU A 95 -2.72 3.28 -19.26
CA GLU A 95 -3.29 3.18 -20.61
C GLU A 95 -2.94 1.84 -21.29
N ALA A 96 -1.70 1.37 -21.18
CA ALA A 96 -1.32 0.04 -21.66
C ALA A 96 -2.10 -1.07 -20.94
N VAL A 97 -2.18 -1.01 -19.60
CA VAL A 97 -2.89 -2.00 -18.77
C VAL A 97 -4.37 -2.09 -19.14
N SER A 98 -5.07 -0.95 -19.24
CA SER A 98 -6.49 -0.94 -19.60
C SER A 98 -6.75 -1.36 -21.05
N THR A 99 -5.81 -1.12 -21.95
CA THR A 99 -5.87 -1.58 -23.35
C THR A 99 -5.74 -3.10 -23.42
N GLU A 100 -4.78 -3.69 -22.70
CA GLU A 100 -4.68 -5.16 -22.59
C GLU A 100 -5.89 -5.76 -21.87
N LEU A 101 -6.43 -5.10 -20.84
CA LEU A 101 -7.62 -5.57 -20.13
C LEU A 101 -8.85 -5.64 -21.06
N ARG A 102 -9.02 -4.66 -21.96
CA ARG A 102 -10.04 -4.71 -23.02
C ARG A 102 -9.85 -5.88 -23.96
N ALA A 103 -8.60 -6.16 -24.36
CA ALA A 103 -8.29 -7.32 -25.19
C ALA A 103 -8.66 -8.64 -24.48
N PHE A 104 -8.33 -8.78 -23.19
CA PHE A 104 -8.72 -9.95 -22.40
C PHE A 104 -10.23 -10.06 -22.21
N HIS A 105 -10.94 -8.96 -22.02
CA HIS A 105 -12.39 -8.94 -21.89
C HIS A 105 -13.09 -9.50 -23.14
N HIS A 106 -12.61 -9.14 -24.33
CA HIS A 106 -13.26 -9.52 -25.59
C HIS A 106 -12.78 -10.88 -26.15
N HIS A 107 -11.51 -11.23 -25.99
CA HIS A 107 -10.89 -12.31 -26.77
C HIS A 107 -10.40 -13.50 -25.94
N ARG A 108 -10.33 -13.34 -24.62
CA ARG A 108 -9.93 -14.44 -23.76
C ARG A 108 -11.16 -15.16 -23.23
N PRO A 109 -11.20 -16.50 -23.27
CA PRO A 109 -12.13 -17.24 -22.46
C PRO A 109 -12.06 -16.77 -20.99
N PRO A 110 -13.19 -16.72 -20.27
CA PRO A 110 -13.19 -16.34 -18.86
C PRO A 110 -12.14 -17.18 -18.10
N ALA A 111 -11.31 -16.53 -17.27
CA ALA A 111 -10.19 -17.20 -16.60
C ALA A 111 -10.61 -18.31 -15.62
N VAL A 112 -11.90 -18.42 -15.32
CA VAL A 112 -12.49 -19.50 -14.53
C VAL A 112 -13.49 -20.24 -15.41
N GLY A 113 -13.28 -21.55 -15.56
CA GLY A 113 -13.68 -22.38 -16.70
C GLY A 113 -15.18 -22.64 -16.93
N SER A 114 -16.05 -21.63 -16.86
CA SER A 114 -17.42 -21.74 -17.35
C SER A 114 -17.80 -20.55 -18.26
N PRO A 115 -18.16 -20.81 -19.54
CA PRO A 115 -18.73 -19.81 -20.45
C PRO A 115 -20.00 -19.13 -19.89
N GLU A 116 -20.65 -19.72 -18.89
CA GLU A 116 -21.88 -19.23 -18.27
C GLU A 116 -21.64 -18.02 -17.34
N ARG A 117 -20.38 -17.72 -16.99
CA ARG A 117 -20.01 -16.72 -15.97
C ARG A 117 -19.63 -15.33 -16.52
N GLY A 118 -19.74 -15.12 -17.83
CA GLY A 118 -19.52 -13.82 -18.47
C GLY A 118 -18.04 -13.46 -18.73
N PRO A 119 -17.77 -12.34 -19.41
CA PRO A 119 -16.42 -11.92 -19.80
C PRO A 119 -15.57 -11.49 -18.58
N ASN A 120 -14.24 -11.42 -18.76
CA ASN A 120 -13.32 -10.91 -17.73
C ASN A 120 -13.70 -9.47 -17.33
N SER A 121 -13.62 -9.10 -16.05
CA SER A 121 -14.12 -7.79 -15.63
C SER A 121 -13.30 -6.64 -16.23
N LEU A 122 -13.97 -5.55 -16.57
CA LEU A 122 -13.33 -4.27 -16.89
C LEU A 122 -13.23 -3.34 -15.67
N GLN A 123 -13.68 -3.79 -14.51
CA GLN A 123 -13.42 -3.11 -13.25
C GLN A 123 -12.02 -3.51 -12.77
N ALA A 124 -11.07 -2.59 -12.83
CA ALA A 124 -9.69 -2.83 -12.44
C ALA A 124 -9.51 -2.58 -10.94
N TRP A 125 -9.14 -3.59 -10.17
CA TRP A 125 -8.79 -3.49 -8.75
C TRP A 125 -7.40 -2.90 -8.53
N ALA A 126 -7.22 -1.68 -9.05
CA ALA A 126 -6.00 -0.91 -8.95
C ALA A 126 -6.32 0.59 -9.06
N PRO A 127 -5.48 1.44 -8.48
CA PRO A 127 -4.26 1.11 -7.73
C PRO A 127 -4.45 0.93 -6.22
N VAL A 128 -3.39 0.47 -5.54
CA VAL A 128 -3.27 0.54 -4.07
C VAL A 128 -2.78 1.94 -3.66
N LEU A 129 -3.59 2.67 -2.88
CA LEU A 129 -3.25 4.02 -2.38
C LEU A 129 -2.86 4.04 -0.90
N ASN A 130 -2.82 2.88 -0.23
CA ASN A 130 -2.31 2.80 1.13
C ASN A 130 -0.86 3.31 1.16
N LEU A 131 -0.54 4.07 2.20
CA LEU A 131 0.75 4.74 2.31
C LEU A 131 1.79 3.80 2.89
N LEU A 132 3.03 3.88 2.39
CA LEU A 132 4.15 3.02 2.80
C LEU A 132 4.71 3.44 4.17
N ARG A 133 3.86 3.38 5.21
CA ARG A 133 4.18 3.87 6.57
C ARG A 133 5.25 3.04 7.26
N ASP A 134 5.11 1.71 7.24
CA ASP A 134 6.03 0.78 7.88
C ASP A 134 6.75 -0.05 6.78
N PRO A 135 8.09 0.01 6.69
CA PRO A 135 8.86 -0.69 5.65
C PRO A 135 8.79 -2.23 5.76
N ARG A 136 8.22 -2.75 6.84
CA ARG A 136 8.01 -4.19 7.07
C ARG A 136 6.71 -4.72 6.50
N TRP A 137 5.77 -3.85 6.12
CA TRP A 137 4.47 -4.28 5.61
C TRP A 137 4.64 -5.22 4.41
N GLY A 138 4.03 -6.41 4.45
CA GLY A 138 4.15 -7.45 3.44
C GLY A 138 3.62 -7.06 2.06
N ARG A 139 2.79 -6.01 1.94
CA ARG A 139 2.32 -5.48 0.65
C ARG A 139 2.88 -4.10 0.34
N ASN A 140 3.99 -3.71 0.99
CA ASN A 140 4.65 -2.43 0.75
C ASN A 140 5.05 -2.23 -0.72
N GLU A 141 5.22 -3.31 -1.47
CA GLU A 141 5.54 -3.23 -2.90
C GLU A 141 4.40 -2.65 -3.74
N GLU A 142 3.16 -2.84 -3.30
CA GLU A 142 1.97 -2.48 -4.06
C GLU A 142 1.60 -1.00 -3.93
N GLY A 143 2.09 -0.32 -2.89
CA GLY A 143 1.87 1.11 -2.70
C GLY A 143 2.88 1.96 -3.47
N TYR A 144 2.55 3.24 -3.69
CA TYR A 144 3.42 4.15 -4.45
C TYR A 144 4.44 4.89 -3.59
N SER A 145 4.10 5.27 -2.35
CA SER A 145 4.92 6.12 -1.50
C SER A 145 4.40 6.22 -0.06
N GLU A 146 5.26 6.62 0.87
CA GLU A 146 4.87 7.01 2.23
C GLU A 146 4.20 8.40 2.30
N ASP A 147 4.19 9.18 1.21
CA ASP A 147 3.66 10.55 1.18
C ASP A 147 2.28 10.65 0.48
N PRO A 148 1.27 11.30 1.10
CA PRO A 148 -0.08 11.40 0.53
C PRO A 148 -0.17 12.22 -0.75
N VAL A 149 0.62 13.29 -0.90
CA VAL A 149 0.59 14.13 -2.13
C VAL A 149 1.20 13.36 -3.30
N HIS A 150 2.32 12.70 -3.06
CA HIS A 150 2.96 11.85 -4.05
C HIS A 150 2.04 10.69 -4.48
N THR A 151 1.55 9.89 -3.52
CA THR A 151 0.67 8.75 -3.79
C THR A 151 -0.60 9.16 -4.54
N ALA A 152 -1.27 10.26 -4.14
CA ALA A 152 -2.47 10.73 -4.83
C ALA A 152 -2.20 11.15 -6.29
N ARG A 153 -1.05 11.78 -6.57
CA ARG A 153 -0.71 12.23 -7.93
C ARG A 153 -0.35 11.07 -8.85
N ILE A 154 0.54 10.19 -8.40
CA ILE A 154 0.99 9.04 -9.18
C ILE A 154 -0.14 8.02 -9.37
N GLY A 155 -0.82 7.62 -8.29
CA GLY A 155 -1.97 6.71 -8.37
C GLY A 155 -3.15 7.30 -9.14
N GLY A 156 -3.39 8.61 -9.00
CA GLY A 156 -4.37 9.32 -9.82
C GLY A 156 -4.03 9.34 -11.30
N ALA A 157 -2.75 9.43 -11.66
CA ALA A 157 -2.30 9.33 -13.05
C ALA A 157 -2.55 7.94 -13.64
N PHE A 158 -2.28 6.89 -12.86
CA PHE A 158 -2.61 5.51 -13.24
C PHE A 158 -4.11 5.34 -13.48
N CYS A 159 -4.96 5.85 -12.58
CA CYS A 159 -6.42 5.83 -12.72
C CYS A 159 -6.90 6.54 -14.00
N ARG A 160 -6.31 7.69 -14.36
CA ARG A 160 -6.62 8.39 -15.61
C ARG A 160 -6.24 7.55 -16.84
N GLY A 161 -5.07 6.92 -16.82
CA GLY A 161 -4.64 5.99 -17.87
C GLY A 161 -5.60 4.82 -18.06
N LEU A 162 -6.06 4.24 -16.94
CA LEU A 162 -7.04 3.16 -16.95
C LEU A 162 -8.42 3.59 -17.48
N THR A 163 -8.89 4.74 -17.03
CA THR A 163 -10.20 5.30 -17.39
C THR A 163 -10.28 5.67 -18.88
N GLY A 164 -9.21 6.23 -19.44
CA GLY A 164 -9.18 6.77 -20.79
C GLY A 164 -9.89 8.12 -20.93
N ASP A 165 -9.77 8.76 -22.09
CA ASP A 165 -10.19 10.15 -22.30
C ASP A 165 -11.59 10.32 -22.91
N HIS A 166 -12.32 9.23 -23.19
CA HIS A 166 -13.62 9.35 -23.84
C HIS A 166 -14.66 9.94 -22.84
N PRO A 167 -15.41 11.00 -23.21
CA PRO A 167 -16.25 11.74 -22.26
C PRO A 167 -17.47 10.98 -21.74
N GLY A 168 -17.86 9.89 -22.41
CA GLY A 168 -19.04 9.08 -22.05
C GLY A 168 -18.76 7.59 -21.82
N TYR A 169 -17.58 7.09 -22.17
CA TYR A 169 -17.25 5.67 -22.09
C TYR A 169 -15.90 5.49 -21.39
N LEU A 170 -15.83 4.47 -20.55
CA LEU A 170 -14.66 4.08 -19.80
C LEU A 170 -13.90 3.01 -20.58
N ARG A 171 -12.57 3.14 -20.72
CA ARG A 171 -11.74 2.04 -21.21
C ARG A 171 -11.69 0.91 -20.19
N ALA A 172 -11.42 1.24 -18.94
CA ALA A 172 -11.60 0.39 -17.76
C ALA A 172 -12.14 1.23 -16.60
N ALA A 173 -12.65 0.59 -15.56
CA ALA A 173 -13.24 1.22 -14.38
C ALA A 173 -12.33 1.03 -13.16
N PRO A 174 -11.47 2.01 -12.78
CA PRO A 174 -10.52 1.87 -11.68
C PRO A 174 -11.20 1.83 -10.32
N VAL A 175 -10.68 1.01 -9.42
CA VAL A 175 -11.12 0.85 -8.03
C VAL A 175 -9.93 1.04 -7.11
N LEU A 176 -9.98 2.10 -6.30
CA LEU A 176 -8.93 2.39 -5.31
C LEU A 176 -8.98 1.36 -4.20
N LYS A 177 -7.82 0.86 -3.75
CA LYS A 177 -7.78 -0.06 -2.61
C LYS A 177 -6.62 0.26 -1.66
N HIS A 178 -6.68 -0.14 -0.40
CA HIS A 178 -7.81 -0.66 0.36
C HIS A 178 -8.25 0.42 1.34
N PHE A 179 -9.53 0.76 1.35
CA PHE A 179 -10.10 1.84 2.14
C PHE A 179 -10.50 1.32 3.53
N LEU A 180 -9.77 1.61 4.60
CA LEU A 180 -8.57 2.46 4.67
C LEU A 180 -7.55 1.99 5.72
N ALA A 181 -6.37 2.62 5.71
CA ALA A 181 -5.30 2.43 6.69
C ALA A 181 -4.89 0.97 6.90
N TYR A 182 -4.80 0.26 5.77
CA TYR A 182 -4.44 -1.13 5.70
C TYR A 182 -2.97 -1.25 5.33
N ASN A 183 -2.12 -1.44 6.34
CA ASN A 183 -0.66 -1.52 6.20
C ASN A 183 -0.04 -2.57 7.13
N ASN A 184 -0.75 -3.67 7.37
CA ASN A 184 -0.26 -4.88 8.03
C ASN A 184 -0.97 -6.11 7.46
N GLU A 185 -0.25 -7.22 7.35
CA GLU A 185 -0.75 -8.49 6.85
C GLU A 185 -1.03 -9.49 7.98
N ASP A 186 -0.19 -9.48 9.01
CA ASP A 186 -0.37 -10.37 10.16
C ASP A 186 -1.67 -10.02 10.88
N ASP A 187 -2.52 -11.04 11.10
CA ASP A 187 -3.84 -10.92 11.73
C ASP A 187 -4.75 -9.84 11.12
N ARG A 188 -4.54 -9.48 9.84
CA ARG A 188 -5.11 -8.32 9.15
C ARG A 188 -6.62 -8.11 9.26
N CYS A 189 -7.41 -9.17 9.45
CA CYS A 189 -8.87 -9.07 9.58
C CYS A 189 -9.33 -8.78 11.01
N THR A 190 -8.47 -8.95 12.02
CA THR A 190 -8.83 -8.76 13.44
C THR A 190 -8.07 -7.61 14.11
N THR A 191 -6.98 -7.14 13.51
CA THR A 191 -6.23 -5.98 13.98
C THR A 191 -6.96 -4.67 13.70
N SER A 192 -6.76 -3.68 14.59
CA SER A 192 -7.31 -2.33 14.43
C SER A 192 -6.21 -1.29 14.24
N SER A 193 -6.33 -0.53 13.15
CA SER A 193 -5.53 0.67 12.89
C SER A 193 -6.08 1.84 13.69
N ALA A 194 -5.42 2.19 14.80
CA ALA A 194 -5.83 3.29 15.67
C ALA A 194 -5.35 4.65 15.11
N LEU A 195 -6.27 5.40 14.50
CA LEU A 195 -6.01 6.69 13.88
C LEU A 195 -6.62 7.82 14.69
N ARG A 196 -5.76 8.66 15.27
CA ARG A 196 -6.22 9.95 15.78
C ARG A 196 -6.74 10.83 14.63
N PRO A 197 -7.69 11.76 14.87
CA PRO A 197 -8.36 12.51 13.81
C PRO A 197 -7.41 13.25 12.86
N ARG A 198 -6.28 13.75 13.39
CA ARG A 198 -5.23 14.38 12.57
C ARG A 198 -4.60 13.42 11.58
N VAL A 199 -4.24 12.21 12.00
CA VAL A 199 -3.63 11.22 11.10
C VAL A 199 -4.65 10.77 10.06
N LEU A 200 -5.88 10.46 10.49
CA LEU A 200 -6.96 10.10 9.58
C LEU A 200 -7.14 11.14 8.45
N GLN A 201 -7.19 12.43 8.80
CA GLN A 201 -7.49 13.50 7.85
C GLN A 201 -6.27 13.98 7.06
N GLU A 202 -5.11 14.14 7.71
CA GLU A 202 -3.89 14.70 7.11
C GLU A 202 -3.05 13.65 6.36
N TYR A 203 -3.25 12.35 6.62
CA TYR A 203 -2.44 11.27 6.07
C TYR A 203 -3.28 10.28 5.25
N ASP A 204 -4.10 9.44 5.89
CA ASP A 204 -4.81 8.35 5.20
C ASP A 204 -5.85 8.85 4.18
N LEU A 205 -6.80 9.68 4.61
CA LEU A 205 -7.81 10.25 3.71
C LEU A 205 -7.20 11.19 2.67
N ALA A 206 -6.05 11.78 2.97
CA ALA A 206 -5.36 12.72 2.06
C ALA A 206 -4.85 12.03 0.78
N ALA A 207 -4.56 10.72 0.80
CA ALA A 207 -4.18 9.96 -0.38
C ALA A 207 -5.38 9.68 -1.31
N PHE A 208 -6.56 9.41 -0.75
CA PHE A 208 -7.76 9.06 -1.53
C PHE A 208 -8.52 10.28 -2.06
N ARG A 209 -8.63 11.33 -1.23
CA ARG A 209 -9.49 12.49 -1.51
C ARG A 209 -9.27 13.13 -2.88
N PRO A 210 -8.04 13.45 -3.31
CA PRO A 210 -7.83 14.11 -4.61
C PRO A 210 -8.22 13.22 -5.78
N VAL A 211 -7.98 11.91 -5.67
CA VAL A 211 -8.26 10.95 -6.75
C VAL A 211 -9.78 10.78 -6.93
N ILE A 212 -10.51 10.56 -5.84
CA ILE A 212 -11.98 10.44 -5.86
C ILE A 212 -12.63 11.77 -6.29
N ALA A 213 -12.20 12.90 -5.74
CA ALA A 213 -12.77 14.21 -6.05
C ALA A 213 -12.55 14.62 -7.52
N SER A 214 -11.51 14.11 -8.17
CA SER A 214 -11.24 14.34 -9.59
C SER A 214 -12.11 13.51 -10.54
N GLY A 215 -12.79 12.46 -10.04
CA GLY A 215 -13.51 11.49 -10.86
C GLY A 215 -12.62 10.51 -11.61
N ALA A 216 -11.30 10.48 -11.33
CA ALA A 216 -10.36 9.56 -11.98
C ALA A 216 -10.62 8.09 -11.60
N ALA A 217 -11.17 7.84 -10.42
CA ALA A 217 -11.58 6.51 -9.97
C ALA A 217 -13.10 6.35 -10.01
N THR A 218 -13.55 5.12 -10.26
CA THR A 218 -14.97 4.77 -10.39
C THR A 218 -15.49 3.96 -9.20
N GLY A 219 -14.58 3.50 -8.33
CA GLY A 219 -14.90 2.73 -7.15
C GLY A 219 -13.81 2.78 -6.09
N ALA A 220 -14.12 2.18 -4.95
CA ALA A 220 -13.15 1.89 -3.89
C ALA A 220 -13.42 0.49 -3.32
N MET A 221 -12.39 -0.18 -2.81
CA MET A 221 -12.50 -1.45 -2.11
C MET A 221 -12.30 -1.23 -0.62
N ALA A 222 -13.24 -1.66 0.21
CA ALA A 222 -13.10 -1.59 1.67
C ALA A 222 -12.03 -2.59 2.16
N ALA A 223 -11.23 -2.21 3.15
CA ALA A 223 -10.13 -3.02 3.66
C ALA A 223 -10.57 -4.11 4.66
N TYR A 224 -9.70 -5.09 4.90
CA TYR A 224 -9.92 -6.16 5.90
C TYR A 224 -9.98 -5.65 7.34
N ASN A 225 -9.10 -4.71 7.69
CA ASN A 225 -8.85 -4.34 9.08
C ASN A 225 -9.98 -3.51 9.69
N LEU A 226 -9.89 -3.37 11.00
CA LEU A 226 -10.65 -2.40 11.75
C LEU A 226 -9.91 -1.05 11.74
N VAL A 227 -10.64 0.05 11.78
CA VAL A 227 -10.11 1.40 12.05
C VAL A 227 -10.84 1.93 13.27
N ASN A 228 -10.07 2.34 14.28
CA ASN A 228 -10.62 2.80 15.57
C ASN A 228 -11.63 1.79 16.15
N GLY A 229 -11.34 0.49 16.08
CA GLY A 229 -12.19 -0.59 16.60
C GLY A 229 -13.44 -0.90 15.77
N ARG A 230 -13.60 -0.31 14.58
CA ARG A 230 -14.72 -0.58 13.66
C ARG A 230 -14.23 -1.24 12.36
N PRO A 231 -14.82 -2.35 11.91
CA PRO A 231 -14.48 -2.95 10.62
C PRO A 231 -14.71 -1.99 9.46
N CYS A 232 -13.78 -1.92 8.49
CA CYS A 232 -13.91 -0.99 7.36
C CYS A 232 -15.17 -1.24 6.51
N HIS A 233 -15.68 -2.47 6.49
CA HIS A 233 -16.90 -2.87 5.78
C HIS A 233 -18.19 -2.25 6.33
N VAL A 234 -18.16 -1.73 7.56
CA VAL A 234 -19.27 -0.98 8.17
C VAL A 234 -18.90 0.48 8.47
N SER A 235 -17.85 0.99 7.82
CA SER A 235 -17.34 2.33 8.08
C SER A 235 -18.27 3.43 7.53
N PRO A 236 -18.67 4.42 8.36
CA PRO A 236 -19.46 5.56 7.89
C PRO A 236 -18.67 6.48 6.94
N LEU A 237 -17.35 6.34 6.87
CA LEU A 237 -16.48 7.14 6.00
C LEU A 237 -16.75 6.89 4.51
N ILE A 238 -17.36 5.77 4.13
CA ILE A 238 -17.75 5.52 2.74
C ILE A 238 -18.74 6.60 2.26
N GLU A 239 -19.78 6.86 3.05
CA GLU A 239 -20.79 7.89 2.74
C GLU A 239 -20.29 9.29 3.10
N ALA A 240 -19.70 9.47 4.29
CA ALA A 240 -19.29 10.78 4.81
C ALA A 240 -18.10 11.38 4.03
N GLU A 241 -17.21 10.55 3.49
CA GLU A 241 -16.01 10.99 2.77
C GLU A 241 -16.07 10.62 1.28
N LEU A 242 -15.97 9.34 0.91
CA LEU A 242 -15.80 8.95 -0.50
C LEU A 242 -16.94 9.46 -1.39
N ARG A 243 -18.19 9.21 -1.00
CA ARG A 243 -19.36 9.64 -1.77
C ARG A 243 -19.63 11.13 -1.67
N ARG A 244 -19.18 11.80 -0.61
CA ARG A 244 -19.19 13.27 -0.52
C ARG A 244 -18.22 13.87 -1.55
N TRP A 245 -17.02 13.31 -1.67
CA TRP A 245 -15.99 13.82 -2.57
C TRP A 245 -16.29 13.58 -4.05
N VAL A 246 -16.90 12.44 -4.41
CA VAL A 246 -17.23 12.14 -5.82
C VAL A 246 -18.41 12.97 -6.34
N ARG A 247 -19.32 13.41 -5.45
CA ARG A 247 -20.59 14.06 -5.81
C ARG A 247 -20.47 15.22 -6.82
N PRO A 248 -19.48 16.12 -6.76
CA PRO A 248 -19.33 17.21 -7.73
C PRO A 248 -19.06 16.73 -9.17
N THR A 249 -18.59 15.49 -9.36
CA THR A 249 -18.36 14.91 -10.68
C THR A 249 -19.66 14.54 -11.40
N GLY A 250 -20.76 14.40 -10.66
CA GLY A 250 -22.05 13.93 -11.18
C GLY A 250 -22.14 12.42 -11.40
N HIS A 251 -21.08 11.67 -11.08
CA HIS A 251 -21.03 10.22 -11.18
C HIS A 251 -21.20 9.53 -9.82
N GLU A 252 -21.74 8.32 -9.86
CA GLU A 252 -21.78 7.43 -8.72
C GLU A 252 -20.42 6.74 -8.48
N LEU A 253 -20.11 6.44 -7.22
CA LEU A 253 -18.96 5.63 -6.82
C LEU A 253 -19.43 4.22 -6.45
N PHE A 254 -18.87 3.20 -7.09
CA PHE A 254 -19.23 1.80 -6.86
C PHE A 254 -18.23 1.14 -5.92
N VAL A 255 -18.65 0.86 -4.69
CA VAL A 255 -17.79 0.35 -3.62
C VAL A 255 -17.91 -1.16 -3.50
N VAL A 256 -16.78 -1.86 -3.44
CA VAL A 256 -16.72 -3.32 -3.37
C VAL A 256 -16.09 -3.74 -2.03
N SER A 257 -16.41 -4.94 -1.53
CA SER A 257 -15.64 -5.53 -0.43
C SER A 257 -14.32 -6.10 -0.94
N ASP A 258 -13.34 -6.22 -0.04
CA ASP A 258 -12.24 -7.15 -0.24
C ASP A 258 -12.75 -8.60 -0.22
N ALA A 259 -11.94 -9.53 -0.71
CA ALA A 259 -12.31 -10.93 -0.87
C ALA A 259 -12.54 -11.63 0.49
N GLU A 260 -13.67 -12.32 0.66
CA GLU A 260 -14.09 -13.01 1.89
C GLU A 260 -14.34 -12.10 3.10
N ALA A 261 -14.05 -10.79 2.99
CA ALA A 261 -14.14 -9.86 4.11
C ALA A 261 -15.57 -9.60 4.63
N PRO A 262 -16.66 -9.70 3.85
CA PRO A 262 -18.01 -9.63 4.41
C PRO A 262 -18.34 -10.74 5.42
N SER A 263 -17.79 -11.94 5.22
CA SER A 263 -17.92 -13.03 6.20
C SER A 263 -17.09 -12.76 7.46
N ASN A 264 -16.00 -11.97 7.33
CA ASN A 264 -15.13 -11.67 8.45
C ASN A 264 -15.85 -11.00 9.64
N LEU A 265 -16.85 -10.17 9.33
CA LEU A 265 -17.69 -9.45 10.31
C LEU A 265 -18.32 -10.34 11.39
N VAL A 266 -18.48 -11.65 11.13
CA VAL A 266 -19.04 -12.64 12.06
C VAL A 266 -18.00 -13.66 12.47
N ASP A 267 -17.30 -14.26 11.50
CA ASP A 267 -16.53 -15.49 11.71
C ASP A 267 -15.22 -15.25 12.50
N PRO A 268 -14.26 -14.45 12.01
CA PRO A 268 -13.05 -14.04 12.74
C PRO A 268 -13.22 -12.78 13.60
N GLU A 269 -14.02 -11.79 13.20
CA GLU A 269 -14.09 -10.50 13.92
C GLU A 269 -15.07 -10.52 15.10
N HIS A 270 -16.07 -11.39 15.05
CA HIS A 270 -17.16 -11.47 16.03
C HIS A 270 -17.81 -10.09 16.31
N TYR A 271 -17.88 -9.23 15.29
CA TYR A 271 -18.44 -7.90 15.42
C TYR A 271 -19.98 -7.94 15.39
N PHE A 272 -20.53 -8.87 14.63
CA PHE A 272 -21.95 -9.24 14.59
C PHE A 272 -22.15 -10.71 14.96
N ASP A 273 -23.35 -11.03 15.46
CA ASP A 273 -23.70 -12.39 15.89
C ASP A 273 -24.21 -13.27 14.73
N ASP A 274 -24.69 -12.67 13.64
CA ASP A 274 -25.20 -13.38 12.47
C ASP A 274 -24.92 -12.66 11.14
N HIS A 275 -24.82 -13.43 10.06
CA HIS A 275 -24.42 -12.92 8.75
C HIS A 275 -25.49 -12.06 8.06
N ALA A 276 -26.77 -12.26 8.33
CA ALA A 276 -27.79 -11.42 7.71
C ALA A 276 -27.75 -10.00 8.30
N GLU A 277 -27.51 -9.87 9.62
CA GLU A 277 -27.25 -8.57 10.25
C GLU A 277 -25.95 -7.93 9.73
N SER A 278 -24.86 -8.69 9.61
CA SER A 278 -23.59 -8.15 9.13
C SER A 278 -23.68 -7.65 7.68
N HIS A 279 -24.32 -8.41 6.79
CA HIS A 279 -24.48 -8.02 5.38
C HIS A 279 -25.46 -6.86 5.23
N ALA A 280 -26.49 -6.79 6.06
CA ALA A 280 -27.39 -5.63 6.14
C ALA A 280 -26.62 -4.36 6.52
N ALA A 281 -25.79 -4.44 7.55
CA ALA A 281 -24.97 -3.33 8.02
C ALA A 281 -23.96 -2.88 6.96
N ALA A 282 -23.28 -3.83 6.30
CA ALA A 282 -22.32 -3.53 5.23
C ALA A 282 -22.98 -2.84 4.02
N LEU A 283 -24.14 -3.33 3.58
CA LEU A 283 -24.90 -2.69 2.49
C LEU A 283 -25.34 -1.26 2.86
N LYS A 284 -25.77 -1.06 4.11
CA LYS A 284 -26.17 0.25 4.62
C LYS A 284 -25.00 1.22 4.77
N ALA A 285 -23.83 0.73 5.19
CA ALA A 285 -22.61 1.52 5.27
C ALA A 285 -22.08 1.92 3.89
N GLY A 286 -22.41 1.13 2.86
CA GLY A 286 -22.23 1.51 1.46
C GLY A 286 -21.46 0.53 0.60
N ILE A 287 -21.28 -0.72 1.04
CA ILE A 287 -20.78 -1.82 0.20
C ILE A 287 -21.83 -2.15 -0.86
N ASP A 288 -21.47 -2.00 -2.13
CA ASP A 288 -22.38 -2.22 -3.26
C ASP A 288 -22.20 -3.59 -3.92
N SER A 289 -21.02 -4.20 -3.80
CA SER A 289 -20.70 -5.55 -4.30
C SER A 289 -19.93 -6.36 -3.26
N PHE A 290 -20.44 -7.54 -2.95
CA PHE A 290 -19.89 -8.50 -2.00
C PHE A 290 -19.01 -9.52 -2.73
N THR A 291 -17.70 -9.40 -2.53
CA THR A 291 -16.65 -10.33 -2.96
C THR A 291 -16.49 -11.38 -1.87
N ASP A 292 -17.34 -12.40 -1.83
CA ASP A 292 -17.43 -13.33 -0.70
C ASP A 292 -17.91 -14.71 -1.20
N HIS A 293 -17.46 -15.81 -0.59
CA HIS A 293 -17.77 -17.19 -0.98
C HIS A 293 -17.43 -17.55 -2.43
N GLY A 294 -16.45 -16.87 -3.02
CA GLY A 294 -15.98 -17.14 -4.38
C GLY A 294 -17.12 -17.27 -5.41
N GLU A 295 -17.29 -18.48 -5.93
CA GLU A 295 -18.27 -18.79 -6.98
C GLU A 295 -19.69 -19.12 -6.48
N ASP A 296 -19.87 -19.29 -5.17
CA ASP A 296 -21.15 -19.62 -4.54
C ASP A 296 -22.00 -18.37 -4.30
N THR A 297 -22.80 -18.03 -5.31
CA THR A 297 -23.67 -16.85 -5.25
C THR A 297 -24.86 -17.03 -4.29
N GLU A 298 -25.28 -18.27 -4.04
CA GLU A 298 -26.51 -18.56 -3.29
C GLU A 298 -26.37 -18.17 -1.82
N THR A 299 -25.19 -18.38 -1.25
CA THR A 299 -24.89 -18.02 0.15
C THR A 299 -25.03 -16.51 0.40
N VAL A 300 -24.34 -15.68 -0.38
CA VAL A 300 -24.35 -14.22 -0.21
C VAL A 300 -25.73 -13.63 -0.51
N VAL A 301 -26.35 -14.05 -1.61
CA VAL A 301 -27.70 -13.59 -1.98
C VAL A 301 -28.75 -14.06 -0.97
N GLY A 302 -28.59 -15.27 -0.42
CA GLY A 302 -29.43 -15.81 0.65
C GLY A 302 -29.39 -14.95 1.92
N ARG A 303 -28.18 -14.57 2.37
CA ARG A 303 -27.99 -13.67 3.53
C ARG A 303 -28.67 -12.31 3.34
N LEU A 304 -28.52 -11.71 2.16
CA LEU A 304 -29.16 -10.42 1.82
C LEU A 304 -30.68 -10.53 1.69
N ARG A 305 -31.19 -11.65 1.16
CA ARG A 305 -32.64 -11.92 1.12
C ARG A 305 -33.20 -12.06 2.53
N GLU A 306 -32.53 -12.83 3.39
CA GLU A 306 -32.93 -12.97 4.79
C GLU A 306 -32.93 -11.61 5.51
N ALA A 307 -31.93 -10.77 5.26
CA ALA A 307 -31.87 -9.41 5.80
C ALA A 307 -33.09 -8.56 5.38
N LEU A 308 -33.52 -8.66 4.12
CA LEU A 308 -34.72 -7.99 3.62
C LEU A 308 -36.00 -8.56 4.27
N GLU A 309 -36.12 -9.88 4.39
CA GLU A 309 -37.26 -10.55 5.04
C GLU A 309 -37.38 -10.20 6.54
N ARG A 310 -36.23 -10.03 7.23
CA ARG A 310 -36.14 -9.58 8.62
C ARG A 310 -36.35 -8.06 8.79
N GLY A 311 -36.45 -7.30 7.70
CA GLY A 311 -36.56 -5.83 7.74
C GLY A 311 -35.29 -5.10 8.19
N LEU A 312 -34.13 -5.76 8.08
CA LEU A 312 -32.83 -5.18 8.40
C LEU A 312 -32.33 -4.26 7.28
N ILE A 313 -32.79 -4.46 6.06
CA ILE A 313 -32.61 -3.58 4.90
C ILE A 313 -33.96 -3.37 4.19
N GLU A 314 -34.06 -2.30 3.41
CA GLU A 314 -35.21 -2.03 2.54
C GLU A 314 -34.85 -2.25 1.07
N GLU A 315 -35.86 -2.40 0.18
CA GLU A 315 -35.62 -2.45 -1.28
C GLU A 315 -34.84 -1.22 -1.76
N ALA A 316 -35.03 -0.06 -1.13
CA ALA A 316 -34.31 1.16 -1.43
C ALA A 316 -32.80 1.06 -1.17
N ASP A 317 -32.36 0.27 -0.17
CA ASP A 317 -30.93 0.06 0.09
C ASP A 317 -30.30 -0.76 -1.04
N VAL A 318 -31.01 -1.81 -1.51
CA VAL A 318 -30.60 -2.63 -2.67
C VAL A 318 -30.57 -1.80 -3.95
N ASP A 319 -31.60 -0.98 -4.18
CA ASP A 319 -31.72 -0.11 -5.37
C ASP A 319 -30.56 0.88 -5.48
N ARG A 320 -30.08 1.43 -4.36
CA ARG A 320 -28.91 2.33 -4.34
C ARG A 320 -27.65 1.62 -4.82
N ALA A 321 -27.38 0.42 -4.30
CA ALA A 321 -26.20 -0.36 -4.68
C ALA A 321 -26.24 -0.79 -6.16
N VAL A 322 -27.39 -1.31 -6.61
CA VAL A 322 -27.57 -1.74 -8.00
C VAL A 322 -27.46 -0.56 -8.97
N ARG A 323 -28.00 0.62 -8.63
CA ARG A 323 -27.85 1.83 -9.43
C ARG A 323 -26.39 2.16 -9.73
N ARG A 324 -25.51 2.05 -8.74
CA ARG A 324 -24.06 2.35 -8.86
C ARG A 324 -23.38 1.35 -9.80
N GLN A 325 -23.70 0.06 -9.67
CA GLN A 325 -23.22 -0.97 -10.59
C GLN A 325 -23.71 -0.73 -12.03
N LEU A 326 -25.00 -0.42 -12.21
CA LEU A 326 -25.58 -0.18 -13.54
C LEU A 326 -24.99 1.04 -14.24
N GLU A 327 -24.68 2.11 -13.49
CA GLU A 327 -24.00 3.28 -14.06
C GLU A 327 -22.62 2.91 -14.63
N VAL A 328 -21.82 2.15 -13.88
CA VAL A 328 -20.50 1.69 -14.34
C VAL A 328 -20.65 0.83 -15.59
N ARG A 329 -21.60 -0.10 -15.64
CA ARG A 329 -21.84 -0.98 -16.80
C ARG A 329 -22.27 -0.22 -18.06
N LEU A 330 -23.12 0.80 -17.91
CA LEU A 330 -23.48 1.71 -19.00
C LEU A 330 -22.26 2.48 -19.53
N ARG A 331 -21.43 3.00 -18.62
CA ARG A 331 -20.20 3.72 -18.99
C ARG A 331 -19.13 2.79 -19.57
N LEU A 332 -19.14 1.49 -19.28
CA LEU A 332 -18.27 0.50 -19.91
C LEU A 332 -18.71 0.10 -21.33
N GLY A 333 -19.85 0.61 -21.81
CA GLY A 333 -20.31 0.40 -23.17
C GLY A 333 -21.16 -0.85 -23.38
N GLU A 334 -21.51 -1.60 -22.32
CA GLU A 334 -22.24 -2.87 -22.43
C GLU A 334 -23.54 -2.74 -23.25
N PHE A 335 -24.26 -1.63 -23.08
CA PHE A 335 -25.57 -1.42 -23.70
C PHE A 335 -25.51 -0.66 -25.02
N ASP A 336 -24.34 -0.15 -25.40
CA ASP A 336 -24.11 0.64 -26.62
C ASP A 336 -22.82 0.21 -27.35
N PRO A 337 -22.63 -1.08 -27.67
CA PRO A 337 -21.35 -1.59 -28.18
C PRO A 337 -20.91 -0.93 -29.50
N GLU A 338 -21.85 -0.45 -30.31
CA GLU A 338 -21.57 0.26 -31.57
C GLU A 338 -21.03 1.70 -31.35
N LEU A 339 -21.17 2.23 -30.13
CA LEU A 339 -20.70 3.56 -29.73
C LEU A 339 -19.46 3.49 -28.83
N ASP A 340 -19.14 2.32 -28.28
CA ASP A 340 -17.94 2.10 -27.45
C ASP A 340 -16.67 2.16 -28.33
N PRO A 341 -15.82 3.20 -28.17
CA PRO A 341 -14.61 3.34 -28.99
C PRO A 341 -13.57 2.26 -28.71
N TYR A 342 -13.72 1.48 -27.63
CA TYR A 342 -12.77 0.46 -27.19
C TYR A 342 -13.20 -0.95 -27.60
N ALA A 343 -14.41 -1.15 -28.13
CA ALA A 343 -14.95 -2.46 -28.48
C ALA A 343 -14.16 -3.22 -29.57
N ALA A 344 -13.38 -2.50 -30.38
CA ALA A 344 -12.60 -3.06 -31.48
C ALA A 344 -11.16 -3.48 -31.09
N ILE A 345 -10.75 -3.31 -29.83
CA ILE A 345 -9.40 -3.69 -29.37
C ILE A 345 -9.23 -5.21 -29.50
N GLY A 346 -8.24 -5.63 -30.29
CA GLY A 346 -7.91 -7.03 -30.56
C GLY A 346 -6.85 -7.62 -29.62
N PRO A 347 -6.64 -8.95 -29.65
CA PRO A 347 -5.65 -9.62 -28.80
C PRO A 347 -4.19 -9.27 -29.15
N GLU A 348 -3.91 -8.68 -30.31
CA GLU A 348 -2.58 -8.28 -30.77
C GLU A 348 -1.92 -7.17 -29.92
N VAL A 349 -2.70 -6.49 -29.07
CA VAL A 349 -2.17 -5.46 -28.16
C VAL A 349 -1.53 -6.05 -26.90
N ILE A 350 -1.78 -7.33 -26.59
CA ILE A 350 -1.20 -8.01 -25.44
C ILE A 350 0.30 -8.21 -25.68
N ASP A 351 1.14 -7.64 -24.82
CA ASP A 351 2.61 -7.69 -24.96
C ASP A 351 3.09 -7.20 -26.35
N CYS A 352 2.45 -6.15 -26.86
CA CYS A 352 2.87 -5.53 -28.12
C CYS A 352 4.23 -4.82 -27.97
N ALA A 353 4.89 -4.55 -29.10
CA ALA A 353 6.22 -3.94 -29.12
C ALA A 353 6.25 -2.58 -28.40
N GLU A 354 5.18 -1.80 -28.52
CA GLU A 354 5.00 -0.51 -27.86
C GLU A 354 4.96 -0.66 -26.33
N HIS A 355 4.23 -1.65 -25.81
CA HIS A 355 4.16 -1.92 -24.38
C HIS A 355 5.49 -2.43 -23.83
N ARG A 356 6.24 -3.23 -24.60
CA ARG A 356 7.61 -3.65 -24.23
C ARG A 356 8.58 -2.47 -24.13
N VAL A 357 8.52 -1.54 -25.09
CA VAL A 357 9.31 -0.31 -25.05
C VAL A 357 8.94 0.54 -23.83
N LEU A 358 7.64 0.64 -23.52
CA LEU A 358 7.15 1.34 -22.34
C LEU A 358 7.61 0.66 -21.04
N ALA A 359 7.57 -0.67 -20.95
CA ALA A 359 8.06 -1.43 -19.79
C ALA A 359 9.55 -1.17 -19.53
N ARG A 360 10.36 -1.15 -20.59
CA ARG A 360 11.77 -0.77 -20.48
C ARG A 360 11.95 0.69 -20.03
N LYS A 361 11.22 1.62 -20.62
CA LYS A 361 11.23 3.05 -20.23
C LYS A 361 10.87 3.20 -18.75
N ALA A 362 9.80 2.54 -18.31
CA ALA A 362 9.36 2.58 -16.92
C ALA A 362 10.43 2.06 -15.97
N ALA A 363 11.05 0.91 -16.29
CA ALA A 363 12.13 0.35 -15.48
C ALA A 363 13.37 1.26 -15.41
N VAL A 364 13.74 1.92 -16.51
CA VAL A 364 14.85 2.90 -16.54
C VAL A 364 14.55 4.09 -15.65
N GLU A 365 13.37 4.71 -15.83
CA GLU A 365 12.98 5.93 -15.11
C GLU A 365 12.70 5.68 -13.62
N SER A 366 12.53 4.41 -13.21
CA SER A 366 12.32 3.98 -11.82
C SER A 366 13.61 3.59 -11.10
N ALA A 367 14.72 3.40 -11.81
CA ALA A 367 16.00 3.05 -11.19
C ALA A 367 16.58 4.23 -10.39
N VAL A 368 16.95 3.97 -9.14
CA VAL A 368 17.45 4.99 -8.22
C VAL A 368 18.92 4.74 -7.92
N LEU A 369 19.77 5.72 -8.23
CA LEU A 369 21.16 5.72 -7.81
C LEU A 369 21.23 6.24 -6.37
N LEU A 370 21.46 5.35 -5.39
CA LEU A 370 21.47 5.70 -3.97
C LEU A 370 22.82 6.29 -3.55
N LYS A 371 23.92 5.70 -4.03
CA LYS A 371 25.28 6.15 -3.75
C LYS A 371 26.16 5.99 -4.99
N ASN A 372 27.08 6.93 -5.22
CA ASN A 372 28.10 6.81 -6.26
C ASN A 372 29.35 7.67 -5.98
N ASP A 373 30.46 7.02 -5.65
CA ASP A 373 31.80 7.60 -5.43
C ASP A 373 32.68 7.47 -6.69
N GLY A 374 32.06 7.58 -7.88
CA GLY A 374 32.74 7.63 -9.17
C GLY A 374 33.00 6.28 -9.84
N LEU A 375 32.37 5.18 -9.36
CA LEU A 375 32.39 3.91 -10.08
C LEU A 375 31.44 3.91 -11.28
N LEU A 376 30.21 4.45 -11.11
CA LEU A 376 29.21 4.50 -12.16
C LEU A 376 29.22 5.86 -12.90
N PRO A 377 28.93 5.88 -14.21
CA PRO A 377 28.67 4.72 -15.07
C PRO A 377 29.94 3.92 -15.37
N LEU A 378 29.79 2.60 -15.53
CA LEU A 378 30.84 1.69 -15.95
C LEU A 378 31.22 1.99 -17.40
N ASP A 379 32.51 2.19 -17.64
CA ASP A 379 33.06 2.44 -18.97
C ASP A 379 33.51 1.11 -19.59
N PRO A 380 32.86 0.63 -20.68
CA PRO A 380 33.24 -0.63 -21.35
C PRO A 380 34.71 -0.68 -21.79
N ALA A 381 35.35 0.47 -22.03
CA ALA A 381 36.76 0.53 -22.40
C ALA A 381 37.70 0.30 -21.20
N ARG A 382 37.23 0.57 -19.97
CA ARG A 382 37.99 0.41 -18.73
C ARG A 382 37.60 -0.83 -17.94
N ALA A 383 36.38 -1.31 -18.10
CA ALA A 383 35.85 -2.51 -17.50
C ALA A 383 35.22 -3.44 -18.55
N PRO A 384 36.03 -3.96 -19.51
CA PRO A 384 35.53 -4.89 -20.52
C PRO A 384 35.06 -6.21 -19.93
N ARG A 385 35.56 -6.63 -18.75
CA ARG A 385 35.12 -7.86 -18.08
C ARG A 385 34.43 -7.55 -16.75
N ILE A 386 33.16 -7.89 -16.64
CA ILE A 386 32.34 -7.60 -15.46
C ILE A 386 31.81 -8.90 -14.85
N ALA A 387 32.01 -9.07 -13.54
CA ALA A 387 31.36 -10.15 -12.80
C ALA A 387 29.98 -9.71 -12.32
N VAL A 388 28.92 -10.43 -12.68
CA VAL A 388 27.55 -10.18 -12.21
C VAL A 388 27.16 -11.30 -11.25
N ILE A 389 27.03 -10.95 -9.97
CA ILE A 389 27.05 -11.91 -8.86
C ILE A 389 25.78 -11.82 -8.02
N GLY A 390 25.22 -12.96 -7.58
CA GLY A 390 24.13 -13.01 -6.60
C GLY A 390 22.89 -13.75 -7.11
N PRO A 391 21.94 -14.06 -6.21
CA PRO A 391 20.75 -14.85 -6.57
C PRO A 391 19.84 -14.15 -7.57
N LEU A 392 19.95 -12.83 -7.68
CA LEU A 392 19.20 -11.98 -8.60
C LEU A 392 20.02 -11.53 -9.81
N ALA A 393 21.24 -12.04 -9.99
CA ALA A 393 22.15 -11.64 -11.08
C ALA A 393 21.52 -11.75 -12.48
N ASP A 394 20.63 -12.72 -12.67
CA ASP A 394 19.96 -12.96 -13.95
C ASP A 394 18.58 -13.64 -13.78
N ALA A 395 17.92 -13.39 -12.64
CA ALA A 395 16.63 -13.97 -12.30
C ALA A 395 15.58 -12.86 -12.12
N LEU A 396 14.38 -13.08 -12.67
CA LEU A 396 13.22 -12.22 -12.48
C LEU A 396 12.05 -13.08 -12.00
N PHE A 397 11.39 -12.66 -10.94
CA PHE A 397 10.29 -13.39 -10.32
C PHE A 397 8.95 -12.72 -10.58
N GLU A 398 7.90 -13.52 -10.57
CA GLU A 398 6.52 -13.03 -10.55
C GLU A 398 6.08 -12.85 -9.10
N ASP A 399 5.33 -11.78 -8.84
CA ASP A 399 4.58 -11.56 -7.60
C ASP A 399 3.11 -11.97 -7.76
N TRP A 400 2.31 -11.78 -6.71
CA TRP A 400 0.90 -12.17 -6.67
C TRP A 400 0.01 -11.39 -7.66
N TYR A 401 0.31 -10.11 -7.87
CA TYR A 401 -0.46 -9.19 -8.71
C TYR A 401 0.20 -8.93 -10.08
N SER A 402 0.99 -9.90 -10.56
CA SER A 402 1.58 -9.89 -11.89
C SER A 402 0.93 -10.90 -12.84
N GLY A 403 0.90 -10.55 -14.14
CA GLY A 403 0.68 -11.52 -15.21
C GLY A 403 1.88 -12.46 -15.38
N THR A 404 1.75 -13.44 -16.27
CA THR A 404 2.90 -14.27 -16.67
C THR A 404 3.81 -13.46 -17.59
N MET A 405 5.09 -13.34 -17.24
CA MET A 405 6.02 -12.63 -18.12
C MET A 405 6.20 -13.38 -19.45
N PRO A 406 6.04 -12.73 -20.61
CA PRO A 406 6.20 -13.34 -21.94
C PRO A 406 7.64 -13.76 -22.21
N TYR A 407 8.59 -13.05 -21.62
CA TYR A 407 10.03 -13.31 -21.62
C TYR A 407 10.65 -12.64 -20.38
N ARG A 408 11.91 -12.98 -20.06
CA ARG A 408 12.63 -12.42 -18.91
C ARG A 408 14.02 -12.00 -19.33
N VAL A 409 14.38 -10.74 -19.11
CA VAL A 409 15.74 -10.25 -19.30
C VAL A 409 16.34 -9.90 -17.94
N GLY A 410 17.15 -10.80 -17.39
CA GLY A 410 17.93 -10.55 -16.18
C GLY A 410 19.12 -9.62 -16.40
N LEU A 411 19.75 -9.14 -15.32
CA LEU A 411 20.81 -8.13 -15.42
C LEU A 411 22.04 -8.62 -16.17
N ALA A 412 22.52 -9.84 -15.89
CA ALA A 412 23.67 -10.41 -16.58
C ALA A 412 23.40 -10.51 -18.09
N THR A 413 22.21 -10.97 -18.49
CA THR A 413 21.78 -11.02 -19.89
C THR A 413 21.73 -9.62 -20.52
N GLY A 414 21.14 -8.64 -19.83
CA GLY A 414 21.04 -7.27 -20.31
C GLY A 414 22.41 -6.60 -20.50
N LEU A 415 23.32 -6.77 -19.54
CA LEU A 415 24.69 -6.25 -19.62
C LEU A 415 25.50 -6.96 -20.70
N ALA A 416 25.35 -8.28 -20.85
CA ALA A 416 26.04 -9.02 -21.91
C ALA A 416 25.62 -8.51 -23.31
N ALA A 417 24.33 -8.26 -23.52
CA ALA A 417 23.82 -7.70 -24.76
C ALA A 417 24.36 -6.28 -25.02
N ALA A 418 24.45 -5.44 -23.99
CA ALA A 418 24.95 -4.07 -24.11
C ALA A 418 26.48 -3.98 -24.30
N LEU A 419 27.25 -4.92 -23.73
CA LEU A 419 28.71 -4.96 -23.86
C LEU A 419 29.21 -5.68 -25.12
N ALA A 420 28.40 -6.55 -25.73
CA ALA A 420 28.80 -7.32 -26.91
C ALA A 420 29.34 -6.45 -28.06
N PRO A 421 28.75 -5.28 -28.42
CA PRO A 421 29.31 -4.37 -29.43
C PRO A 421 30.71 -3.82 -29.10
N HIS A 422 31.08 -3.82 -27.81
CA HIS A 422 32.36 -3.35 -27.29
C HIS A 422 33.37 -4.49 -27.07
N GLY A 423 32.98 -5.75 -27.36
CA GLY A 423 33.81 -6.93 -27.10
C GLY A 423 33.98 -7.27 -25.62
N GLY A 424 33.07 -6.80 -24.76
CA GLY A 424 33.10 -7.09 -23.32
C GLY A 424 32.61 -8.51 -22.98
N GLU A 425 32.99 -8.97 -21.80
CA GLU A 425 32.71 -10.30 -21.25
C GLU A 425 31.93 -10.16 -19.92
N ILE A 426 30.86 -10.94 -19.77
CA ILE A 426 30.14 -11.08 -18.49
C ILE A 426 30.44 -12.43 -17.86
N VAL A 427 30.88 -12.41 -16.60
CA VAL A 427 31.00 -13.60 -15.76
C VAL A 427 29.83 -13.63 -14.79
N ARG A 428 28.86 -14.50 -15.03
CA ARG A 428 27.69 -14.67 -14.14
C ARG A 428 27.98 -15.71 -13.07
N VAL A 429 27.72 -15.38 -11.80
CA VAL A 429 27.81 -16.33 -10.67
C VAL A 429 26.63 -16.11 -9.73
N GLU A 430 25.84 -17.13 -9.39
CA GLU A 430 24.72 -16.96 -8.45
C GLU A 430 25.18 -16.82 -6.99
N GLY A 431 26.33 -17.40 -6.65
CA GLY A 431 26.92 -17.32 -5.30
C GLY A 431 26.26 -18.24 -4.28
N CYS A 432 25.41 -19.17 -4.71
CA CYS A 432 24.74 -20.16 -3.85
C CYS A 432 25.64 -21.38 -3.56
N ASP A 433 25.55 -21.90 -2.34
CA ASP A 433 26.19 -23.17 -1.99
C ASP A 433 25.47 -24.32 -2.69
N ARG A 434 26.24 -25.29 -3.21
CA ARG A 434 25.70 -26.59 -3.61
C ARG A 434 25.92 -27.60 -2.50
N ILE A 435 24.83 -28.22 -2.03
CA ILE A 435 24.89 -29.22 -0.96
C ILE A 435 24.23 -30.53 -1.37
N ALA A 436 24.65 -31.62 -0.73
CA ALA A 436 23.83 -32.82 -0.63
C ALA A 436 23.38 -33.02 0.82
N LEU A 437 22.11 -33.40 1.00
CA LEU A 437 21.55 -33.79 2.29
C LEU A 437 21.42 -35.30 2.32
N ARG A 438 22.24 -35.98 3.13
CA ARG A 438 22.21 -37.45 3.28
C ARG A 438 21.51 -37.84 4.58
N SER A 439 20.49 -38.68 4.50
CA SER A 439 19.82 -39.23 5.67
C SER A 439 20.82 -40.02 6.53
N ARG A 440 20.84 -39.77 7.84
CA ARG A 440 21.58 -40.59 8.81
C ARG A 440 20.89 -41.93 9.06
N THR A 441 19.59 -42.01 8.84
CA THR A 441 18.80 -43.24 8.97
C THR A 441 19.04 -44.21 7.81
N THR A 442 18.94 -43.75 6.56
CA THR A 442 19.04 -44.63 5.38
C THR A 442 20.37 -44.54 4.63
N GLY A 443 21.11 -43.43 4.78
CA GLY A 443 22.32 -43.14 3.99
C GLY A 443 22.05 -42.50 2.62
N ASP A 444 20.78 -42.47 2.19
CA ASP A 444 20.38 -41.94 0.89
C ASP A 444 20.34 -40.41 0.87
N ARG A 445 20.50 -39.84 -0.33
CA ARG A 445 20.35 -38.39 -0.56
C ARG A 445 18.87 -38.01 -0.67
N LEU A 446 18.48 -36.90 -0.06
CA LEU A 446 17.16 -36.29 -0.26
C LEU A 446 16.91 -36.07 -1.75
N GLY A 447 15.79 -36.58 -2.26
CA GLY A 447 15.43 -36.48 -3.68
C GLY A 447 16.41 -37.12 -4.67
N LYS A 448 17.40 -37.89 -4.18
CA LYS A 448 18.49 -38.48 -4.99
C LYS A 448 19.31 -37.47 -5.81
N THR A 449 19.33 -36.20 -5.39
CA THR A 449 20.00 -35.09 -6.07
C THR A 449 20.88 -34.28 -5.10
N SER A 450 21.45 -33.20 -5.61
CA SER A 450 22.06 -32.11 -4.83
C SER A 450 21.26 -30.82 -5.06
N PHE A 451 21.37 -29.87 -4.15
CA PHE A 451 20.61 -28.64 -4.17
C PHE A 451 21.53 -27.42 -4.18
N ASP A 452 21.23 -26.47 -5.06
CA ASP A 452 21.69 -25.10 -4.93
C ASP A 452 20.80 -24.41 -3.88
N VAL A 453 21.41 -23.80 -2.85
CA VAL A 453 20.69 -23.21 -1.71
C VAL A 453 20.76 -21.70 -1.74
N THR A 454 19.60 -21.05 -1.69
CA THR A 454 19.49 -19.59 -1.62
C THR A 454 18.81 -19.18 -0.33
N ASP A 455 19.46 -18.28 0.42
CA ASP A 455 18.93 -17.66 1.62
C ASP A 455 18.14 -16.39 1.27
N TRP A 456 16.89 -16.34 1.72
CA TRP A 456 15.96 -15.22 1.51
C TRP A 456 15.68 -14.45 2.80
N GLY A 457 16.39 -14.73 3.90
CA GLY A 457 16.24 -14.07 5.20
C GLY A 457 15.24 -14.81 6.10
N GLY A 458 15.06 -14.36 7.34
CA GLY A 458 14.08 -14.94 8.28
C GLY A 458 14.24 -16.45 8.57
N GLY A 459 15.38 -17.03 8.20
CA GLY A 459 15.62 -18.48 8.21
C GLY A 459 15.00 -19.25 7.02
N ALA A 460 14.32 -18.59 6.09
CA ALA A 460 13.73 -19.21 4.91
C ALA A 460 14.75 -19.33 3.77
N SER A 461 15.02 -20.57 3.36
CA SER A 461 15.86 -20.90 2.21
C SER A 461 15.08 -21.71 1.19
N THR A 462 15.42 -21.54 -0.09
CA THR A 462 14.94 -22.41 -1.17
C THR A 462 16.02 -23.40 -1.57
N LEU A 463 15.62 -24.64 -1.85
CA LEU A 463 16.51 -25.70 -2.33
C LEU A 463 16.14 -26.04 -3.78
N ARG A 464 17.00 -25.69 -4.74
CA ARG A 464 16.79 -25.97 -6.17
C ARG A 464 17.60 -27.17 -6.60
N ALA A 465 16.94 -28.22 -7.07
CA ALA A 465 17.59 -29.44 -7.52
C ALA A 465 18.47 -29.16 -8.75
N VAL A 466 19.73 -29.58 -8.69
CA VAL A 466 20.76 -29.24 -9.68
C VAL A 466 20.53 -29.91 -11.03
N ASP A 467 19.95 -31.11 -11.01
CA ASP A 467 19.69 -31.92 -12.20
C ASP A 467 18.44 -31.49 -12.99
N THR A 468 17.45 -30.90 -12.33
CA THR A 468 16.18 -30.49 -12.94
C THR A 468 15.99 -28.98 -13.00
N GLY A 469 16.67 -28.21 -12.16
CA GLY A 469 16.46 -26.78 -11.98
C GLY A 469 15.18 -26.43 -11.18
N ARG A 470 14.50 -27.42 -10.59
CA ARG A 470 13.22 -27.24 -9.89
C ARG A 470 13.38 -27.12 -8.38
N TYR A 471 12.49 -26.37 -7.76
CA TYR A 471 12.46 -26.19 -6.31
C TYR A 471 11.90 -27.43 -5.60
N LEU A 472 12.54 -27.80 -4.50
CA LEU A 472 11.98 -28.70 -3.51
C LEU A 472 10.71 -28.09 -2.94
N THR A 473 9.64 -28.87 -2.87
CA THR A 473 8.34 -28.43 -2.36
C THR A 473 7.66 -29.53 -1.55
N LEU A 474 6.81 -29.11 -0.62
CA LEU A 474 5.91 -29.97 0.14
C LEU A 474 4.69 -30.35 -0.72
N GLN A 475 4.47 -31.65 -0.86
CA GLN A 475 3.35 -32.23 -1.59
C GLN A 475 2.11 -32.35 -0.70
N ASP A 476 0.94 -32.52 -1.31
CA ASP A 476 -0.33 -32.67 -0.57
C ASP A 476 -0.39 -33.95 0.26
N ASP A 477 0.38 -34.98 -0.10
CA ASP A 477 0.54 -36.23 0.66
C ASP A 477 1.65 -36.15 1.73
N GLU A 478 2.00 -34.92 2.13
CA GLU A 478 3.06 -34.56 3.07
C GLU A 478 4.47 -34.98 2.62
N GLY A 479 4.63 -35.51 1.40
CA GLY A 479 5.91 -35.88 0.81
C GLY A 479 6.73 -34.67 0.37
N LEU A 480 8.01 -34.92 0.05
CA LEU A 480 8.89 -33.93 -0.57
C LEU A 480 9.27 -34.34 -1.99
N ALA A 481 9.12 -33.42 -2.95
CA ALA A 481 9.61 -33.59 -4.31
C ALA A 481 10.17 -32.28 -4.86
N ALA A 482 11.15 -32.38 -5.76
CA ALA A 482 11.74 -31.23 -6.45
C ALA A 482 11.15 -31.11 -7.86
N ASP A 483 9.90 -30.65 -7.94
CA ASP A 483 9.13 -30.60 -9.17
C ASP A 483 8.46 -29.25 -9.46
N GLN A 484 8.71 -28.23 -8.64
CA GLN A 484 8.14 -26.89 -8.83
C GLN A 484 9.05 -25.96 -9.63
N ASP A 485 8.54 -25.37 -10.72
CA ASP A 485 9.30 -24.45 -11.58
C ASP A 485 9.25 -22.99 -11.11
N VAL A 486 8.13 -22.55 -10.49
CA VAL A 486 7.90 -21.17 -10.06
C VAL A 486 7.33 -21.14 -8.65
N ILE A 487 7.84 -20.25 -7.80
CA ILE A 487 7.30 -20.00 -6.46
C ILE A 487 6.26 -18.89 -6.58
N LYS A 488 5.00 -19.27 -6.84
CA LYS A 488 3.84 -18.35 -6.93
C LYS A 488 2.57 -19.12 -6.54
N ALA A 489 2.29 -19.15 -5.25
CA ALA A 489 1.11 -19.79 -4.70
C ALA A 489 0.65 -19.04 -3.44
N TRP A 490 -0.62 -19.19 -3.08
CA TRP A 490 -1.14 -18.61 -1.83
C TRP A 490 -0.46 -19.20 -0.60
N PHE A 491 -0.14 -20.50 -0.65
CA PHE A 491 0.65 -21.19 0.37
C PHE A 491 1.99 -21.57 -0.23
N VAL A 492 3.04 -20.87 0.19
CA VAL A 492 4.41 -21.09 -0.29
C VAL A 492 4.99 -22.31 0.42
N LYS A 493 5.11 -23.42 -0.32
CA LYS A 493 5.53 -24.73 0.22
C LYS A 493 7.01 -25.03 -0.04
N GLU A 494 7.70 -24.16 -0.77
CA GLU A 494 9.05 -24.32 -1.31
C GLU A 494 10.16 -23.82 -0.37
N THR A 495 9.79 -23.32 0.81
CA THR A 495 10.71 -22.68 1.77
C THR A 495 11.01 -23.59 2.96
N PHE A 496 12.29 -23.67 3.31
CA PHE A 496 12.78 -24.54 4.36
C PHE A 496 13.81 -23.84 5.25
N ARG A 497 13.84 -24.21 6.53
CA ARG A 497 14.92 -23.87 7.48
C ARG A 497 15.86 -25.06 7.59
N LEU A 498 17.15 -24.80 7.44
CA LEU A 498 18.23 -25.76 7.68
C LEU A 498 18.79 -25.52 9.10
N GLU A 499 18.16 -26.14 10.10
CA GLU A 499 18.49 -25.90 11.51
C GLU A 499 19.68 -26.77 11.95
N PRO A 500 20.78 -26.21 12.49
CA PRO A 500 21.93 -27.00 12.95
C PRO A 500 21.55 -28.03 14.04
N ALA A 501 21.99 -29.28 13.90
CA ALA A 501 21.76 -30.37 14.86
C ALA A 501 23.02 -31.17 15.24
N GLY A 502 24.19 -30.58 15.02
CA GLY A 502 25.51 -31.15 15.30
C GLY A 502 26.59 -30.44 14.48
N GLU A 503 27.79 -31.02 14.41
CA GLU A 503 28.90 -30.43 13.64
C GLU A 503 28.67 -30.48 12.12
N ASP A 504 28.11 -31.59 11.59
CA ASP A 504 27.91 -31.81 10.15
C ASP A 504 26.47 -32.18 9.79
N THR A 505 25.52 -32.00 10.71
CA THR A 505 24.11 -32.35 10.50
C THR A 505 23.16 -31.18 10.68
N VAL A 506 22.08 -31.19 9.91
CA VAL A 506 20.98 -30.23 9.97
C VAL A 506 19.64 -30.97 10.04
N LEU A 507 18.64 -30.29 10.59
CA LEU A 507 17.23 -30.66 10.45
C LEU A 507 16.64 -29.83 9.32
N LEU A 508 15.77 -30.44 8.53
CA LEU A 508 15.04 -29.76 7.47
C LEU A 508 13.62 -29.49 7.96
N ARG A 509 13.30 -28.21 8.19
CA ARG A 509 11.97 -27.78 8.64
C ARG A 509 11.28 -27.01 7.53
N ASN A 510 10.07 -27.37 7.15
CA ASN A 510 9.30 -26.58 6.19
C ASN A 510 8.74 -25.33 6.88
N VAL A 511 8.89 -24.16 6.25
CA VAL A 511 8.48 -22.88 6.85
C VAL A 511 6.96 -22.80 6.99
N PHE A 512 6.21 -23.19 5.95
CA PHE A 512 4.75 -23.11 5.93
C PHE A 512 4.08 -23.96 7.02
N THR A 513 4.47 -25.23 7.15
CA THR A 513 3.86 -26.13 8.16
C THR A 513 4.49 -26.02 9.54
N GLY A 514 5.69 -25.45 9.63
CA GLY A 514 6.49 -25.48 10.86
C GLY A 514 6.93 -26.87 11.30
N ARG A 515 6.74 -27.92 10.47
CA ARG A 515 7.10 -29.31 10.77
C ARG A 515 8.42 -29.71 10.12
N TYR A 516 9.02 -30.77 10.66
CA TYR A 516 10.29 -31.32 10.25
C TYR A 516 10.13 -32.50 9.29
N ALA A 517 11.09 -32.63 8.37
CA ALA A 517 11.23 -33.82 7.54
C ALA A 517 11.63 -35.03 8.40
N ALA A 518 10.92 -36.14 8.21
CA ALA A 518 11.19 -37.45 8.76
C ALA A 518 11.36 -38.46 7.61
N VAL A 519 12.03 -39.57 7.87
CA VAL A 519 12.29 -40.63 6.89
C VAL A 519 11.70 -41.94 7.40
N ASP A 520 10.92 -42.63 6.57
CA ASP A 520 10.52 -44.01 6.86
C ASP A 520 11.74 -44.93 6.68
N PRO A 521 12.20 -45.65 7.72
CA PRO A 521 13.39 -46.49 7.64
C PRO A 521 13.19 -47.73 6.74
N THR A 522 11.96 -48.05 6.36
CA THR A 522 11.59 -49.27 5.62
C THR A 522 11.68 -49.06 4.11
N ASP A 523 11.16 -47.95 3.60
CA ASP A 523 11.11 -47.64 2.17
C ASP A 523 11.87 -46.36 1.77
N GLY A 524 12.38 -45.61 2.76
CA GLY A 524 13.16 -44.39 2.55
C GLY A 524 12.32 -43.18 2.14
N ARG A 525 10.98 -43.26 2.21
CA ARG A 525 10.10 -42.13 1.90
C ARG A 525 10.34 -40.99 2.89
N VAL A 526 10.42 -39.77 2.37
CA VAL A 526 10.59 -38.55 3.16
C VAL A 526 9.25 -37.83 3.26
N THR A 527 8.81 -37.52 4.49
CA THR A 527 7.57 -36.77 4.76
C THR A 527 7.81 -35.66 5.77
N VAL A 528 7.04 -34.56 5.70
CA VAL A 528 7.15 -33.42 6.62
C VAL A 528 6.10 -33.53 7.74
N THR A 529 6.31 -34.50 8.63
CA THR A 529 5.34 -34.88 9.66
C THR A 529 5.86 -34.78 11.08
N ALA A 530 7.17 -34.67 11.29
CA ALA A 530 7.75 -34.61 12.62
C ALA A 530 7.45 -33.25 13.28
N GLU A 531 6.84 -33.26 14.46
CA GLU A 531 6.47 -32.04 15.20
C GLU A 531 7.61 -31.52 16.09
N THR A 532 8.60 -32.36 16.41
CA THR A 532 9.70 -32.01 17.30
C THR A 532 11.06 -32.26 16.65
N PRO A 533 12.10 -31.49 17.02
CA PRO A 533 13.48 -31.73 16.58
C PRO A 533 13.99 -33.15 16.85
N ASP A 534 13.54 -33.78 17.93
CA ASP A 534 13.99 -35.13 18.31
C ASP A 534 13.45 -36.22 17.36
N ALA A 535 12.23 -36.04 16.85
CA ALA A 535 11.60 -36.94 15.89
C ALA A 535 12.03 -36.69 14.43
N ALA A 536 12.75 -35.59 14.18
CA ALA A 536 13.20 -35.20 12.85
C ALA A 536 14.35 -36.08 12.35
N GLU A 537 14.40 -36.26 11.03
CA GLU A 537 15.57 -36.85 10.38
C GLU A 537 16.78 -35.91 10.51
N ARG A 538 17.92 -36.48 10.88
CA ARG A 538 19.20 -35.77 10.86
C ARG A 538 19.83 -35.94 9.48
N TRP A 539 19.96 -34.85 8.76
CA TRP A 539 20.59 -34.83 7.45
C TRP A 539 22.06 -34.45 7.58
N GLN A 540 22.98 -35.33 7.17
CA GLN A 540 24.37 -34.94 6.98
C GLN A 540 24.45 -33.95 5.81
N ARG A 541 24.92 -32.74 6.09
CA ARG A 541 25.11 -31.67 5.09
C ARG A 541 26.50 -31.79 4.48
N GLU A 542 26.57 -32.22 3.24
CA GLU A 542 27.81 -32.31 2.44
C GLU A 542 27.90 -31.08 1.54
N LEU A 543 28.87 -30.18 1.78
CA LEU A 543 29.15 -29.05 0.88
C LEU A 543 29.91 -29.58 -0.35
N LEU A 544 29.27 -29.48 -1.52
CA LEU A 544 29.82 -29.96 -2.79
C LEU A 544 30.47 -28.84 -3.59
N HIS A 545 29.96 -27.62 -3.46
CA HIS A 545 30.49 -26.41 -4.11
C HIS A 545 30.27 -25.21 -3.18
N ASP A 546 31.32 -24.43 -2.95
CA ASP A 546 31.27 -23.19 -2.16
C ASP A 546 30.99 -22.02 -3.12
N GLY A 547 29.73 -21.59 -3.18
CA GLY A 547 29.30 -20.54 -4.09
C GLY A 547 29.92 -19.18 -3.78
N ARG A 548 30.21 -18.92 -2.50
CA ARG A 548 30.88 -17.69 -2.08
C ARG A 548 32.33 -17.68 -2.53
N ALA A 549 33.04 -18.81 -2.47
CA ALA A 549 34.40 -18.91 -2.99
C ALA A 549 34.46 -18.69 -4.51
N GLU A 550 33.52 -19.29 -5.26
CA GLU A 550 33.39 -19.06 -6.71
C GLU A 550 33.13 -17.58 -7.03
N ALA A 551 32.21 -16.95 -6.30
CA ALA A 551 31.91 -15.53 -6.47
C ALA A 551 33.14 -14.63 -6.23
N ARG A 552 33.96 -14.93 -5.22
CA ARG A 552 35.22 -14.21 -4.96
C ARG A 552 36.20 -14.37 -6.11
N GLU A 553 36.34 -15.57 -6.67
CA GLU A 553 37.23 -15.83 -7.80
C GLU A 553 36.77 -15.10 -9.07
N ALA A 554 35.47 -15.14 -9.37
CA ALA A 554 34.89 -14.39 -10.48
C ALA A 554 35.14 -12.88 -10.34
N ALA A 555 34.92 -12.33 -9.15
CA ALA A 555 35.16 -10.91 -8.86
C ALA A 555 36.65 -10.52 -8.97
N ALA A 556 37.56 -11.36 -8.47
CA ALA A 556 38.99 -11.11 -8.52
C ALA A 556 39.53 -11.04 -9.96
N THR A 557 38.95 -11.83 -10.88
CA THR A 557 39.35 -11.88 -12.30
C THR A 557 38.63 -10.87 -13.20
N ALA A 558 37.61 -10.18 -12.70
CA ALA A 558 36.90 -9.12 -13.42
C ALA A 558 37.49 -7.73 -13.13
N ASP A 559 37.20 -6.76 -14.00
CA ASP A 559 37.59 -5.36 -13.85
C ASP A 559 36.68 -4.62 -12.85
N ALA A 560 35.40 -5.02 -12.80
CA ALA A 560 34.39 -4.57 -11.84
C ALA A 560 33.45 -5.72 -11.49
N ALA A 561 32.80 -5.63 -10.33
CA ALA A 561 31.74 -6.54 -9.93
C ALA A 561 30.42 -5.79 -9.73
N VAL A 562 29.32 -6.41 -10.13
CA VAL A 562 27.96 -5.95 -9.89
C VAL A 562 27.26 -7.05 -9.10
N VAL A 563 27.02 -6.79 -7.82
CA VAL A 563 26.37 -7.76 -6.92
C VAL A 563 24.88 -7.43 -6.85
N VAL A 564 24.01 -8.38 -7.17
CA VAL A 564 22.55 -8.21 -7.25
C VAL A 564 21.86 -9.01 -6.16
N LEU A 565 21.31 -8.29 -5.17
CA LEU A 565 20.74 -8.83 -3.93
C LEU A 565 19.34 -8.26 -3.69
N GLY A 566 18.60 -8.83 -2.75
CA GLY A 566 17.25 -8.38 -2.38
C GLY A 566 16.34 -9.54 -1.97
N ASN A 567 15.06 -9.46 -2.33
CA ASN A 567 14.06 -10.48 -2.01
C ASN A 567 13.55 -11.25 -3.22
N HIS A 568 12.95 -12.40 -2.94
CA HIS A 568 11.92 -12.98 -3.79
C HIS A 568 10.57 -12.34 -3.40
N PRO A 569 9.71 -11.89 -4.35
CA PRO A 569 8.42 -11.26 -4.03
C PRO A 569 7.40 -12.12 -3.29
N MET A 570 7.71 -13.39 -3.05
CA MET A 570 6.79 -14.38 -2.49
C MET A 570 7.35 -15.01 -1.21
N ILE A 571 8.45 -14.48 -0.66
CA ILE A 571 9.14 -15.08 0.50
C ILE A 571 9.53 -13.95 1.46
N ASN A 572 9.18 -14.08 2.74
CA ASN A 572 9.52 -13.14 3.82
C ASN A 572 9.10 -11.70 3.51
N GLY A 573 7.81 -11.50 3.26
CA GLY A 573 7.22 -10.22 2.86
C GLY A 573 6.39 -10.39 1.60
N ARG A 574 5.08 -10.53 1.79
CA ARG A 574 4.06 -10.61 0.74
C ARG A 574 2.67 -10.40 1.35
N GLU A 575 1.62 -10.40 0.53
CA GLU A 575 0.26 -10.55 1.04
C GLU A 575 0.15 -11.77 1.97
N THR A 576 -0.48 -11.61 3.15
CA THR A 576 -0.57 -12.56 4.29
C THR A 576 0.70 -12.77 5.12
N GLU A 577 1.78 -12.02 4.90
CA GLU A 577 3.05 -12.20 5.62
C GLU A 577 3.84 -10.90 5.71
N ASP A 578 3.87 -10.28 6.89
CA ASP A 578 4.73 -9.12 7.15
C ASP A 578 6.21 -9.53 7.37
N ARG A 579 7.13 -8.60 7.14
CA ARG A 579 8.56 -8.80 7.43
C ARG A 579 8.83 -8.64 8.92
N ALA A 580 9.66 -9.51 9.47
CA ALA A 580 10.10 -9.38 10.87
C ALA A 580 11.06 -8.20 11.08
N ASP A 581 11.91 -7.89 10.10
CA ASP A 581 12.84 -6.77 10.12
C ASP A 581 13.16 -6.25 8.71
N ILE A 582 14.04 -5.25 8.62
CA ILE A 582 14.47 -4.61 7.37
C ILE A 582 15.89 -5.01 6.94
N ARG A 583 16.50 -6.04 7.54
CA ARG A 583 17.89 -6.42 7.25
C ARG A 583 17.98 -7.24 5.96
N LEU A 584 19.12 -7.13 5.28
CA LEU A 584 19.42 -8.01 4.16
C LEU A 584 19.62 -9.45 4.68
N PRO A 585 19.24 -10.50 3.93
CA PRO A 585 19.53 -11.88 4.33
C PRO A 585 21.02 -12.08 4.65
N GLU A 586 21.30 -12.78 5.75
CA GLU A 586 22.68 -12.95 6.27
C GLU A 586 23.60 -13.57 5.22
N GLY A 587 23.13 -14.59 4.50
CA GLY A 587 23.89 -15.23 3.43
C GLY A 587 24.21 -14.28 2.28
N GLN A 588 23.27 -13.40 1.93
CA GLN A 588 23.45 -12.40 0.86
C GLN A 588 24.43 -11.30 1.29
N GLU A 589 24.34 -10.81 2.54
CA GLU A 589 25.31 -9.83 3.05
C GLU A 589 26.72 -10.43 3.14
N ALA A 590 26.86 -11.69 3.59
CA ALA A 590 28.14 -12.38 3.61
C ALA A 590 28.75 -12.54 2.21
N LEU A 591 27.92 -12.81 1.19
CA LEU A 591 28.35 -12.85 -0.21
C LEU A 591 28.86 -11.48 -0.68
N LEU A 592 28.11 -10.40 -0.40
CA LEU A 592 28.49 -9.04 -0.77
C LEU A 592 29.87 -8.67 -0.22
N ARG A 593 30.06 -8.87 1.08
CA ARG A 593 31.31 -8.54 1.79
C ARG A 593 32.50 -9.30 1.21
N ALA A 594 32.31 -10.59 0.92
CA ALA A 594 33.34 -11.43 0.34
C ALA A 594 33.75 -10.97 -1.08
N VAL A 595 32.78 -10.60 -1.91
CA VAL A 595 33.04 -10.07 -3.27
C VAL A 595 33.75 -8.72 -3.22
N ALA A 596 33.27 -7.80 -2.37
CA ALA A 596 33.85 -6.47 -2.24
C ALA A 596 35.30 -6.50 -1.72
N GLU A 597 35.63 -7.46 -0.84
CA GLU A 597 37.00 -7.72 -0.40
C GLU A 597 37.90 -8.15 -1.58
N ALA A 598 37.40 -9.01 -2.46
CA ALA A 598 38.14 -9.47 -3.65
C ALA A 598 38.23 -8.40 -4.76
N ARG A 599 37.22 -7.55 -4.88
CA ARG A 599 37.11 -6.50 -5.90
C ARG A 599 36.52 -5.21 -5.32
N PRO A 600 37.33 -4.23 -4.91
CA PRO A 600 36.83 -2.96 -4.38
C PRO A 600 35.98 -2.14 -5.37
N GLN A 601 36.15 -2.35 -6.69
CA GLN A 601 35.27 -1.82 -7.73
C GLN A 601 33.96 -2.63 -7.81
N THR A 602 33.24 -2.72 -6.70
CA THR A 602 31.97 -3.42 -6.59
C THR A 602 30.82 -2.42 -6.50
N ALA A 603 29.81 -2.57 -7.36
CA ALA A 603 28.52 -1.92 -7.20
C ALA A 603 27.50 -2.91 -6.62
N LEU A 604 26.69 -2.46 -5.66
CA LEU A 604 25.50 -3.19 -5.22
C LEU A 604 24.29 -2.73 -6.04
N VAL A 605 23.55 -3.68 -6.61
CA VAL A 605 22.20 -3.47 -7.15
C VAL A 605 21.22 -4.19 -6.22
N LEU A 606 20.41 -3.43 -5.51
CA LEU A 606 19.29 -3.97 -4.72
C LEU A 606 18.06 -4.06 -5.62
N MET A 607 17.65 -5.27 -5.97
CA MET A 607 16.38 -5.52 -6.62
C MET A 607 15.39 -6.01 -5.57
N SER A 608 14.50 -5.11 -5.15
CA SER A 608 13.64 -5.39 -3.99
C SER A 608 12.35 -4.59 -3.96
N SER A 609 11.33 -5.23 -3.41
CA SER A 609 10.01 -4.69 -3.08
C SER A 609 10.02 -3.71 -1.89
N TYR A 610 11.06 -3.78 -1.05
CA TYR A 610 11.09 -3.16 0.28
C TYR A 610 12.38 -2.38 0.53
N PRO A 611 12.37 -1.40 1.46
CA PRO A 611 13.60 -0.84 2.00
C PRO A 611 14.42 -1.90 2.73
N TYR A 612 15.73 -1.84 2.53
CA TYR A 612 16.71 -2.66 3.25
C TYR A 612 17.71 -1.77 3.98
N ALA A 613 17.97 -2.09 5.26
CA ALA A 613 19.07 -1.51 6.01
C ALA A 613 20.40 -2.06 5.48
N VAL A 614 21.06 -1.28 4.62
CA VAL A 614 22.32 -1.64 3.96
C VAL A 614 23.48 -0.74 4.38
N ASP A 615 23.51 -0.37 5.66
CA ASP A 615 24.51 0.53 6.25
C ASP A 615 25.96 0.14 5.90
N TRP A 616 26.27 -1.16 5.93
CA TRP A 616 27.60 -1.65 5.55
C TRP A 616 27.94 -1.34 4.08
N ALA A 617 26.98 -1.51 3.17
CA ALA A 617 27.19 -1.24 1.75
C ALA A 617 27.34 0.26 1.48
N ASP A 618 26.54 1.09 2.15
CA ASP A 618 26.65 2.55 2.08
C ASP A 618 28.03 3.04 2.56
N GLU A 619 28.60 2.46 3.61
CA GLU A 619 29.91 2.84 4.10
C GLU A 619 31.06 2.34 3.19
N HIS A 620 30.98 1.10 2.70
CA HIS A 620 32.14 0.40 2.13
C HIS A 620 32.17 0.34 0.59
N LEU A 621 31.04 0.48 -0.09
CA LEU A 621 30.97 0.32 -1.55
C LEU A 621 31.02 1.67 -2.27
N PRO A 622 31.66 1.73 -3.44
CA PRO A 622 31.67 2.94 -4.25
C PRO A 622 30.34 3.20 -4.97
N ALA A 623 29.42 2.24 -5.08
CA ALA A 623 28.12 2.49 -5.70
C ALA A 623 27.02 1.57 -5.15
N VAL A 624 25.83 2.15 -4.96
CA VAL A 624 24.60 1.44 -4.59
C VAL A 624 23.47 1.94 -5.48
N VAL A 625 22.79 1.01 -6.14
CA VAL A 625 21.63 1.24 -7.01
C VAL A 625 20.46 0.45 -6.46
N TRP A 626 19.27 1.04 -6.45
CA TRP A 626 18.04 0.31 -6.16
C TRP A 626 17.13 0.30 -7.38
N THR A 627 16.44 -0.83 -7.55
CA THR A 627 15.28 -0.97 -8.42
C THR A 627 14.23 -1.82 -7.70
N SER A 628 12.96 -1.56 -7.95
CA SER A 628 11.90 -2.50 -7.61
C SER A 628 12.07 -3.79 -8.42
N HIS A 629 11.17 -4.76 -8.24
CA HIS A 629 10.98 -5.75 -9.30
C HIS A 629 10.47 -5.00 -10.55
N GLY A 630 11.34 -4.85 -11.55
CA GLY A 630 11.16 -3.91 -12.68
C GLY A 630 10.40 -4.48 -13.87
N GLY A 631 9.84 -5.69 -13.73
CA GLY A 631 9.15 -6.39 -14.82
C GLY A 631 10.08 -6.99 -15.87
N GLN A 632 9.53 -7.31 -17.04
CA GLN A 632 10.17 -8.18 -18.04
C GLN A 632 11.45 -7.59 -18.68
N GLU A 633 11.63 -6.27 -18.62
CA GLU A 633 12.73 -5.50 -19.23
C GLU A 633 13.80 -5.03 -18.23
N THR A 634 13.73 -5.48 -16.97
CA THR A 634 14.61 -5.03 -15.87
C THR A 634 16.10 -5.04 -16.25
N GLY A 635 16.59 -6.13 -16.86
CA GLY A 635 18.00 -6.27 -17.21
C GLY A 635 18.48 -5.27 -18.27
N HIS A 636 17.67 -5.01 -19.30
CA HIS A 636 18.01 -3.99 -20.31
C HIS A 636 17.97 -2.58 -19.75
N ALA A 637 17.04 -2.31 -18.82
CA ALA A 637 16.93 -1.02 -18.15
C ALA A 637 18.15 -0.75 -17.25
N LEU A 638 18.46 -1.68 -16.35
CA LEU A 638 19.61 -1.56 -15.46
C LEU A 638 20.94 -1.54 -16.21
N ALA A 639 21.11 -2.33 -17.27
CA ALA A 639 22.31 -2.27 -18.11
C ALA A 639 22.51 -0.87 -18.70
N ALA A 640 21.44 -0.25 -19.21
CA ALA A 640 21.51 1.11 -19.74
C ALA A 640 21.89 2.13 -18.66
N VAL A 641 21.39 2.00 -17.44
CA VAL A 641 21.77 2.89 -16.32
C VAL A 641 23.20 2.64 -15.88
N LEU A 642 23.62 1.39 -15.66
CA LEU A 642 24.96 1.05 -15.18
C LEU A 642 26.06 1.45 -16.16
N LEU A 643 25.81 1.35 -17.47
CA LEU A 643 26.75 1.77 -18.51
C LEU A 643 26.62 3.25 -18.89
N GLY A 644 25.65 3.97 -18.31
CA GLY A 644 25.41 5.37 -18.60
C GLY A 644 24.92 5.62 -20.03
N GLU A 645 24.21 4.68 -20.63
CA GLU A 645 23.38 4.93 -21.82
C GLU A 645 22.08 5.65 -21.43
N ALA A 646 21.57 5.35 -20.24
CA ALA A 646 20.46 6.03 -19.60
C ALA A 646 20.91 6.77 -18.33
N GLU A 647 20.17 7.81 -17.97
CA GLU A 647 20.40 8.59 -16.76
C GLU A 647 19.54 8.05 -15.61
N PRO A 648 20.10 7.89 -14.40
CA PRO A 648 19.31 7.54 -13.22
C PRO A 648 18.49 8.77 -12.79
N THR A 649 17.19 8.72 -13.04
CA THR A 649 16.25 9.81 -12.76
C THR A 649 15.25 9.46 -11.66
N GLY A 650 15.23 8.20 -11.20
CA GLY A 650 14.36 7.77 -10.11
C GLY A 650 14.75 8.40 -8.77
N ARG A 651 13.77 8.56 -7.88
CA ARG A 651 13.93 9.06 -6.51
C ARG A 651 13.14 8.20 -5.55
N LEU A 652 13.67 7.94 -4.35
CA LEU A 652 13.03 7.07 -3.38
C LEU A 652 11.63 7.58 -3.00
N PRO A 653 10.59 6.73 -3.08
CA PRO A 653 9.24 7.12 -2.69
C PRO A 653 8.96 6.92 -1.19
N GLN A 654 9.92 6.42 -0.44
CA GLN A 654 9.81 6.12 0.99
C GLN A 654 11.18 6.24 1.67
N THR A 655 11.18 6.47 2.97
CA THR A 655 12.39 6.58 3.78
C THR A 655 13.02 5.20 3.97
N TRP A 656 14.34 5.13 3.78
CA TRP A 656 15.14 3.95 4.11
C TRP A 656 15.82 4.19 5.45
N TYR A 657 15.38 3.44 6.45
CA TYR A 657 15.86 3.51 7.83
C TYR A 657 17.19 2.79 8.01
N ARG A 658 17.93 3.19 9.05
CA ARG A 658 19.18 2.51 9.44
C ARG A 658 18.87 1.21 10.16
N GLY A 659 19.80 0.24 10.09
CA GLY A 659 19.60 -1.07 10.71
C GLY A 659 19.54 -1.05 12.25
N ASP A 660 20.04 0.01 12.87
CA ASP A 660 19.99 0.26 14.32
C ASP A 660 18.89 1.24 14.74
N ASP A 661 18.10 1.77 13.80
CA ASP A 661 16.94 2.60 14.11
C ASP A 661 15.88 1.76 14.85
N PRO A 662 15.45 2.17 16.06
CA PRO A 662 14.34 1.52 16.74
C PRO A 662 13.03 1.91 16.06
N LEU A 663 12.60 1.08 15.10
CA LEU A 663 11.31 1.29 14.43
C LEU A 663 10.15 1.13 15.44
N PRO A 664 9.12 1.99 15.38
CA PRO A 664 7.92 1.82 16.20
C PRO A 664 7.23 0.47 16.00
N ALA A 665 6.30 0.12 16.89
CA ALA A 665 5.53 -1.11 16.75
C ALA A 665 4.70 -1.10 15.45
N PRO A 666 4.55 -2.23 14.73
CA PRO A 666 3.83 -2.26 13.45
C PRO A 666 2.38 -1.76 13.52
N LEU A 667 1.69 -1.95 14.64
CA LEU A 667 0.31 -1.48 14.84
C LEU A 667 0.21 -0.07 15.43
N ASP A 668 1.32 0.65 15.59
CA ASP A 668 1.28 2.06 16.00
C ASP A 668 1.03 2.96 14.78
N TYR A 669 -0.25 3.26 14.54
CA TYR A 669 -0.71 4.08 13.41
C TYR A 669 -0.71 5.59 13.72
N ASP A 670 -0.38 6.02 14.94
CA ASP A 670 -0.22 7.45 15.24
C ASP A 670 1.14 7.94 14.74
N ILE A 671 1.25 8.18 13.43
CA ILE A 671 2.52 8.57 12.77
C ILE A 671 3.17 9.81 13.40
N ILE A 672 2.36 10.67 14.03
CA ILE A 672 2.81 11.91 14.69
C ILE A 672 3.58 11.56 15.95
N LYS A 673 3.02 10.71 16.80
CA LYS A 673 3.61 10.36 18.10
C LYS A 673 4.66 9.25 17.97
N ALA A 674 4.39 8.27 17.11
CA ALA A 674 5.32 7.18 16.81
C ALA A 674 6.58 7.65 16.10
N GLY A 675 6.52 8.78 15.38
CA GLY A 675 7.66 9.29 14.61
C GLY A 675 7.85 8.54 13.30
N TRP A 676 6.76 8.17 12.62
CA TRP A 676 6.84 7.47 11.33
C TRP A 676 7.10 8.43 10.17
N THR A 677 7.62 7.89 9.06
CA THR A 677 7.89 8.57 7.78
C THR A 677 8.89 9.73 7.88
N TYR A 678 9.28 10.32 6.75
CA TYR A 678 10.08 11.55 6.73
C TYR A 678 9.42 12.74 7.47
N GLN A 679 8.09 12.72 7.64
CA GLN A 679 7.35 13.81 8.26
C GLN A 679 7.64 13.91 9.77
N TYR A 680 7.81 12.79 10.47
CA TYR A 680 7.92 12.76 11.93
C TYR A 680 9.11 11.97 12.48
N HIS A 681 9.79 11.16 11.67
CA HIS A 681 11.01 10.47 12.10
C HIS A 681 12.05 11.47 12.57
N GLN A 682 12.71 11.18 13.68
CA GLN A 682 13.73 12.08 14.27
C GLN A 682 15.16 11.58 14.02
N GLY A 683 15.32 10.29 13.68
CA GLY A 683 16.61 9.74 13.28
C GLY A 683 17.04 10.23 11.90
N ALA A 684 18.35 10.16 11.65
CA ALA A 684 18.89 10.38 10.31
C ALA A 684 18.65 9.13 9.47
N ALA A 685 17.97 9.29 8.33
CA ALA A 685 17.74 8.17 7.42
C ALA A 685 19.06 7.60 6.88
N LEU A 686 19.04 6.34 6.45
CA LEU A 686 20.10 5.80 5.59
C LEU A 686 20.01 6.48 4.22
N TYR A 687 18.82 6.47 3.63
CA TYR A 687 18.47 7.28 2.47
C TYR A 687 17.08 7.89 2.66
N PRO A 688 16.94 9.23 2.61
CA PRO A 688 15.68 9.90 2.91
C PRO A 688 14.65 9.78 1.77
N PHE A 689 13.38 10.01 2.09
CA PHE A 689 12.33 10.23 1.09
C PHE A 689 12.76 11.24 0.02
N GLY A 690 12.52 10.93 -1.26
CA GLY A 690 12.92 11.74 -2.40
C GLY A 690 14.40 11.62 -2.80
N HIS A 691 15.21 10.81 -2.11
CA HIS A 691 16.64 10.65 -2.42
C HIS A 691 16.90 9.93 -3.74
N GLY A 692 17.90 10.39 -4.48
CA GLY A 692 18.42 9.71 -5.67
C GLY A 692 19.36 10.62 -6.45
N LEU A 693 20.48 10.05 -6.89
CA LEU A 693 21.54 10.78 -7.58
C LEU A 693 21.32 10.78 -9.10
N SER A 694 21.97 11.73 -9.77
CA SER A 694 22.06 11.81 -11.24
C SER A 694 23.52 11.71 -11.68
N TYR A 695 23.80 11.30 -12.92
CA TYR A 695 25.17 11.39 -13.46
C TYR A 695 25.55 12.81 -13.90
N THR A 696 24.60 13.76 -13.86
CA THR A 696 24.87 15.17 -14.15
C THR A 696 24.58 16.05 -12.93
N ASP A 697 25.25 17.20 -12.88
CA ASP A 697 25.01 18.21 -11.84
C ASP A 697 23.87 19.14 -12.28
N ILE A 698 22.71 19.00 -11.62
CA ILE A 698 21.58 19.93 -11.76
C ILE A 698 21.60 20.90 -10.59
N ALA A 699 21.74 22.19 -10.86
CA ALA A 699 21.77 23.24 -9.84
C ALA A 699 20.44 23.99 -9.75
N TYR A 700 20.07 24.36 -8.52
CA TYR A 700 18.86 25.12 -8.18
C TYR A 700 19.29 26.51 -7.71
N ARG A 701 18.63 27.56 -8.21
CA ARG A 701 18.93 28.95 -7.82
C ARG A 701 17.71 29.86 -7.92
N ASP A 702 17.91 31.07 -7.44
CA ASP A 702 17.00 32.21 -7.59
C ASP A 702 15.55 31.92 -7.13
N PRO A 703 15.35 31.38 -5.90
CA PRO A 703 14.01 31.14 -5.38
C PRO A 703 13.30 32.48 -5.17
N ARG A 704 12.09 32.61 -5.69
CA ARG A 704 11.29 33.84 -5.59
C ARG A 704 9.84 33.50 -5.31
N LEU A 705 9.34 33.98 -4.16
CA LEU A 705 7.92 34.02 -3.91
C LEU A 705 7.31 35.25 -4.59
N SER A 706 6.13 35.12 -5.19
CA SER A 706 5.41 36.26 -5.78
C SER A 706 5.03 37.32 -4.74
N GLN A 707 4.94 36.93 -3.46
CA GLN A 707 4.71 37.79 -2.32
C GLN A 707 5.27 37.14 -1.04
N PRO A 708 5.77 37.93 -0.07
CA PRO A 708 6.35 37.40 1.17
C PRO A 708 5.28 36.99 2.21
N SER A 709 4.00 37.31 1.95
CA SER A 709 2.90 36.97 2.84
C SER A 709 1.61 36.66 2.08
N ILE A 710 0.77 35.82 2.68
CA ILE A 710 -0.57 35.45 2.18
C ILE A 710 -1.60 35.46 3.32
N GLY A 711 -2.87 35.61 3.00
CA GLY A 711 -3.96 35.33 3.94
C GLY A 711 -4.21 33.83 4.10
N GLN A 712 -5.04 33.44 5.08
CA GLN A 712 -5.41 32.04 5.38
C GLN A 712 -6.20 31.34 4.25
N ASP A 713 -6.72 32.10 3.28
CA ASP A 713 -7.41 31.64 2.06
C ASP A 713 -6.64 32.03 0.77
N GLY A 714 -5.44 32.61 0.94
CA GLY A 714 -4.63 33.11 -0.15
C GLY A 714 -3.83 32.02 -0.87
N ALA A 715 -2.91 32.47 -1.72
CA ALA A 715 -1.97 31.58 -2.40
C ALA A 715 -0.71 32.35 -2.81
N VAL A 716 0.41 31.65 -2.93
CA VAL A 716 1.70 32.22 -3.35
C VAL A 716 2.27 31.40 -4.49
N ASP A 717 2.98 32.06 -5.41
CA ASP A 717 3.74 31.36 -6.46
C ASP A 717 5.20 31.30 -6.04
N LEU A 718 5.78 30.11 -6.05
CA LEU A 718 7.21 29.91 -5.95
C LEU A 718 7.78 29.73 -7.36
N THR A 719 8.72 30.59 -7.72
CA THR A 719 9.54 30.44 -8.93
C THR A 719 10.95 30.03 -8.55
N VAL A 720 11.50 29.01 -9.23
CA VAL A 720 12.87 28.52 -9.06
C VAL A 720 13.50 28.28 -10.42
N THR A 721 14.80 28.59 -10.54
CA THR A 721 15.57 28.31 -11.75
C THR A 721 16.39 27.03 -11.55
N VAL A 722 16.23 26.09 -12.47
CA VAL A 722 17.03 24.86 -12.55
C VAL A 722 17.97 24.91 -13.76
N GLN A 723 19.21 24.48 -13.58
CA GLN A 723 20.20 24.44 -14.65
C GLN A 723 21.00 23.14 -14.63
N ASN A 724 21.15 22.52 -15.79
CA ASN A 724 22.14 21.46 -15.97
C ASN A 724 23.54 22.06 -16.18
N ARG A 725 24.42 21.87 -15.20
CA ARG A 725 25.82 22.33 -15.23
C ARG A 725 26.80 21.28 -15.70
N GLY A 726 26.35 20.03 -15.82
CA GLY A 726 27.18 18.94 -16.29
C GLY A 726 27.31 18.91 -17.81
N ARG A 727 27.87 17.80 -18.29
CA ARG A 727 28.23 17.60 -19.70
C ARG A 727 27.29 16.64 -20.44
N ARG A 728 26.31 16.08 -19.74
CA ARG A 728 25.37 15.08 -20.25
C ARG A 728 23.94 15.58 -20.03
N SER A 729 23.03 15.20 -20.93
CA SER A 729 21.59 15.35 -20.69
C SER A 729 21.25 14.60 -19.41
N GLY A 730 20.34 15.13 -18.60
CA GLY A 730 19.97 14.48 -17.34
C GLY A 730 18.64 15.00 -16.81
N GLY A 731 18.10 14.28 -15.84
CA GLY A 731 16.83 14.62 -15.20
C GLY A 731 16.95 14.76 -13.69
N ASP A 732 16.07 15.56 -13.13
CA ASP A 732 15.92 15.73 -11.68
C ASP A 732 14.45 15.90 -11.30
N VAL A 733 14.14 15.67 -10.03
CA VAL A 733 12.82 15.88 -9.47
C VAL A 733 12.91 17.05 -8.50
N VAL A 734 12.35 18.19 -8.92
CA VAL A 734 12.27 19.39 -8.10
C VAL A 734 11.17 19.18 -7.07
N GLN A 735 11.54 19.05 -5.80
CA GLN A 735 10.60 18.79 -4.70
C GLN A 735 10.39 20.08 -3.89
N ILE A 736 9.11 20.42 -3.65
CA ILE A 736 8.71 21.60 -2.88
C ILE A 736 8.06 21.14 -1.59
N TYR A 737 8.67 21.48 -0.46
CA TYR A 737 8.15 21.20 0.87
C TYR A 737 7.71 22.49 1.57
N VAL A 738 6.85 22.35 2.57
CA VAL A 738 6.49 23.41 3.49
C VAL A 738 6.70 22.97 4.93
N ARG A 739 7.06 23.91 5.80
CA ARG A 739 7.07 23.70 7.25
C ARG A 739 6.61 24.95 8.01
N ALA A 740 5.87 24.72 9.09
CA ALA A 740 5.52 25.75 10.07
C ALA A 740 6.64 25.88 11.10
N LEU A 741 7.02 27.10 11.48
CA LEU A 741 8.13 27.33 12.43
C LEU A 741 7.66 27.40 13.89
N ASP A 742 6.47 27.94 14.12
CA ASP A 742 5.91 28.21 15.45
C ASP A 742 4.52 27.57 15.60
N ALA A 743 4.39 26.31 15.19
CA ALA A 743 3.11 25.59 15.25
C ALA A 743 2.68 25.32 16.70
N ARG A 744 1.39 25.53 17.00
CA ARG A 744 0.81 25.18 18.32
C ARG A 744 0.59 23.68 18.53
N TYR A 745 0.79 22.89 17.48
CA TYR A 745 0.60 21.45 17.41
C TYR A 745 1.92 20.76 17.04
N ALA A 746 1.98 19.43 17.17
CA ALA A 746 3.10 18.65 16.64
C ALA A 746 3.06 18.65 15.10
N ALA A 747 3.78 19.61 14.51
CA ALA A 747 3.89 19.80 13.06
C ALA A 747 4.92 18.84 12.46
N PRO A 748 4.73 18.42 11.20
CA PRO A 748 5.75 17.62 10.51
C PRO A 748 7.02 18.44 10.29
N ARG A 749 8.18 17.77 10.26
CA ARG A 749 9.51 18.35 9.94
C ARG A 749 9.48 19.06 8.59
N LEU A 750 8.92 18.37 7.59
CA LEU A 750 8.63 18.84 6.25
C LEU A 750 7.35 18.17 5.76
N ARG A 751 6.61 18.84 4.89
CA ARG A 751 5.47 18.25 4.18
C ARG A 751 5.57 18.58 2.69
N LEU A 752 5.53 17.55 1.84
CA LEU A 752 5.55 17.73 0.40
C LEU A 752 4.31 18.52 -0.04
N ALA A 753 4.53 19.63 -0.74
CA ALA A 753 3.47 20.50 -1.23
C ALA A 753 3.28 20.36 -2.74
N ASP A 754 4.37 20.19 -3.49
CA ASP A 754 4.38 20.00 -4.93
C ASP A 754 5.70 19.36 -5.39
N PHE A 755 5.73 18.81 -6.61
CA PHE A 755 6.94 18.34 -7.27
C PHE A 755 6.82 18.44 -8.79
N ARG A 756 7.97 18.46 -9.47
CA ARG A 756 8.03 18.36 -10.93
C ARG A 756 9.30 17.66 -11.38
N LYS A 757 9.15 16.60 -12.17
CA LYS A 757 10.26 16.00 -12.90
C LYS A 757 10.63 16.86 -14.10
N VAL A 758 11.93 17.07 -14.30
CA VAL A 758 12.46 17.82 -15.44
C VAL A 758 13.59 17.06 -16.10
N ARG A 759 13.70 17.22 -17.41
CA ARG A 759 14.85 16.80 -18.21
C ARG A 759 15.49 18.03 -18.86
N LEU A 760 16.81 18.12 -18.75
CA LEU A 760 17.61 19.27 -19.16
C LEU A 760 18.83 18.82 -19.97
N GLU A 761 19.04 19.43 -21.12
CA GLU A 761 20.26 19.28 -21.92
C GLU A 761 21.47 19.98 -21.26
N PRO A 762 22.72 19.62 -21.59
CA PRO A 762 23.91 20.28 -21.02
C PRO A 762 23.87 21.80 -21.20
N GLY A 763 24.01 22.53 -20.09
CA GLY A 763 23.95 24.00 -20.07
C GLY A 763 22.54 24.60 -20.11
N GLU A 764 21.49 23.79 -20.37
CA GLU A 764 20.11 24.25 -20.39
C GLU A 764 19.71 24.81 -19.02
N THR A 765 18.98 25.93 -19.04
CA THR A 765 18.38 26.55 -17.87
C THR A 765 16.88 26.64 -18.09
N ARG A 766 16.10 26.26 -17.08
CA ARG A 766 14.64 26.35 -17.11
C ARG A 766 14.14 27.01 -15.82
N GLU A 767 13.17 27.90 -15.96
CA GLU A 767 12.44 28.47 -14.84
C GLU A 767 11.16 27.67 -14.62
N LEU A 768 10.90 27.28 -13.36
CA LEU A 768 9.71 26.55 -12.96
C LEU A 768 8.91 27.37 -11.95
N THR A 769 7.60 27.38 -12.11
CA THR A 769 6.66 28.02 -11.17
C THR A 769 5.72 26.98 -10.56
N PHE A 770 5.51 27.08 -9.25
CA PHE A 770 4.66 26.25 -8.43
C PHE A 770 3.63 27.12 -7.70
N ARG A 771 2.34 26.82 -7.87
CA ARG A 771 1.24 27.53 -7.19
C ARG A 771 0.95 26.84 -5.86
N LEU A 772 1.16 27.55 -4.76
CA LEU A 772 0.94 27.04 -3.40
C LEU A 772 -0.27 27.74 -2.77
N PRO A 773 -1.48 27.15 -2.83
CA PRO A 773 -2.62 27.65 -2.07
C PRO A 773 -2.40 27.48 -0.56
N ALA A 774 -3.06 28.32 0.25
CA ALA A 774 -2.98 28.27 1.70
C ALA A 774 -3.33 26.89 2.28
N GLU A 775 -4.18 26.12 1.59
CA GLU A 775 -4.51 24.72 1.92
C GLU A 775 -3.28 23.79 2.02
N ARG A 776 -2.17 24.09 1.32
CA ARG A 776 -0.91 23.33 1.46
C ARG A 776 -0.25 23.49 2.83
N PHE A 777 -0.61 24.54 3.57
CA PHE A 777 -0.14 24.85 4.92
C PHE A 777 -1.17 24.46 5.99
N ALA A 778 -2.31 23.89 5.59
CA ALA A 778 -3.38 23.55 6.50
C ALA A 778 -3.03 22.32 7.36
N HIS A 779 -3.56 22.28 8.57
CA HIS A 779 -3.56 21.12 9.45
C HIS A 779 -5.00 20.84 9.91
N TRP A 780 -5.26 19.64 10.39
CA TRP A 780 -6.55 19.32 10.99
C TRP A 780 -6.57 19.85 12.42
N ASP A 781 -7.44 20.83 12.69
CA ASP A 781 -7.63 21.39 14.02
C ASP A 781 -8.68 20.59 14.78
N VAL A 782 -8.23 19.75 15.71
CA VAL A 782 -9.09 18.91 16.55
C VAL A 782 -10.02 19.73 17.46
N ALA A 783 -9.71 21.00 17.75
CA ALA A 783 -10.59 21.84 18.55
C ALA A 783 -11.84 22.30 17.78
N THR A 784 -11.76 22.36 16.44
CA THR A 784 -12.86 22.82 15.58
C THR A 784 -13.44 21.71 14.70
N GLY A 785 -12.73 20.59 14.53
CA GLY A 785 -13.13 19.49 13.65
C GLY A 785 -13.06 19.87 12.17
N ALA A 786 -12.10 20.71 11.79
CA ALA A 786 -11.93 21.18 10.42
C ALA A 786 -10.46 21.46 10.09
N PHE A 787 -10.13 21.50 8.79
CA PHE A 787 -8.84 22.00 8.35
C PHE A 787 -8.71 23.50 8.61
N ALA A 788 -7.57 23.92 9.16
CA ALA A 788 -7.24 25.30 9.45
C ALA A 788 -5.81 25.63 9.01
N VAL A 789 -5.58 26.88 8.59
CA VAL A 789 -4.26 27.43 8.32
C VAL A 789 -3.94 28.45 9.39
N ASP A 790 -2.90 28.23 10.18
CA ASP A 790 -2.56 29.14 11.26
C ASP A 790 -1.82 30.37 10.74
N PRO A 791 -2.08 31.59 11.26
CA PRO A 791 -1.21 32.71 10.99
C PRO A 791 0.15 32.48 11.68
N GLY A 792 1.24 32.92 11.04
CA GLY A 792 2.58 32.72 11.57
C GLY A 792 3.66 32.61 10.50
N ALA A 793 4.86 32.23 10.95
CA ALA A 793 6.01 32.05 10.08
C ALA A 793 6.06 30.62 9.53
N TYR A 794 6.22 30.54 8.21
CA TYR A 794 6.39 29.30 7.45
C TYR A 794 7.66 29.41 6.59
N GLN A 795 8.13 28.26 6.14
CA GLN A 795 9.16 28.18 5.12
C GLN A 795 8.66 27.34 3.95
N VAL A 796 8.96 27.82 2.75
CA VAL A 796 8.86 27.07 1.50
C VAL A 796 10.26 26.60 1.15
N VAL A 797 10.43 25.28 1.04
CA VAL A 797 11.72 24.62 0.92
C VAL A 797 11.79 23.94 -0.46
N VAL A 798 12.78 24.29 -1.26
CA VAL A 798 13.16 23.55 -2.47
C VAL A 798 14.26 22.59 -2.08
N ALA A 799 14.04 21.31 -2.31
CA ALA A 799 14.96 20.26 -1.89
C ALA A 799 15.16 19.21 -2.98
N ARG A 800 16.25 18.44 -2.85
CA ARG A 800 16.50 17.23 -3.64
C ARG A 800 15.94 15.98 -2.99
N SER A 801 15.75 16.02 -1.67
CA SER A 801 15.15 14.97 -0.84
C SER A 801 14.70 15.60 0.49
N ALA A 802 14.02 14.84 1.34
CA ALA A 802 13.55 15.32 2.64
C ALA A 802 14.69 15.73 3.61
N GLU A 803 15.95 15.40 3.34
CA GLU A 803 17.10 15.80 4.16
C GLU A 803 18.19 16.58 3.38
N ASP A 804 17.94 16.92 2.11
CA ASP A 804 18.80 17.76 1.26
C ASP A 804 18.08 19.04 0.81
N GLU A 805 17.93 19.97 1.77
CA GLU A 805 17.36 21.30 1.54
C GLU A 805 18.33 22.19 0.76
N VAL A 806 17.95 22.63 -0.45
CA VAL A 806 18.83 23.44 -1.31
C VAL A 806 18.53 24.93 -1.18
N LEU A 807 17.25 25.31 -1.18
CA LEU A 807 16.81 26.70 -1.10
C LEU A 807 15.64 26.83 -0.13
N VAL A 808 15.71 27.79 0.79
CA VAL A 808 14.66 28.03 1.79
C VAL A 808 14.19 29.47 1.68
N THR A 809 12.89 29.66 1.51
CA THR A 809 12.27 30.99 1.42
C THR A 809 11.24 31.20 2.53
N PRO A 810 11.35 32.27 3.33
CA PRO A 810 10.37 32.56 4.37
C PRO A 810 9.04 33.04 3.76
N LEU A 811 7.93 32.62 4.38
CA LEU A 811 6.57 33.05 4.07
C LEU A 811 5.85 33.38 5.38
N THR A 812 5.09 34.47 5.41
CA THR A 812 4.20 34.78 6.54
C THR A 812 2.74 34.54 6.16
N VAL A 813 2.04 33.68 6.88
CA VAL A 813 0.57 33.63 6.80
C VAL A 813 0.00 34.66 7.76
N THR A 814 -0.84 35.56 7.25
CA THR A 814 -1.56 36.57 8.05
C THR A 814 -3.01 36.16 8.21
N GLY A 815 -3.64 36.60 9.30
CA GLY A 815 -5.01 36.22 9.60
C GLY A 815 -5.34 36.35 11.08
N ALA A 816 -6.52 35.89 11.45
CA ALA A 816 -6.93 35.84 12.85
C ALA A 816 -6.20 34.68 13.55
N ALA A 817 -5.73 34.94 14.77
CA ALA A 817 -5.24 33.88 15.63
C ALA A 817 -6.39 32.89 15.91
N PRO A 818 -6.08 31.58 16.06
CA PRO A 818 -7.06 30.59 16.47
C PRO A 818 -7.73 31.01 17.79
N ALA A 819 -9.05 30.83 17.87
CA ALA A 819 -9.76 30.98 19.13
C ALA A 819 -9.41 29.82 20.08
N ALA A 820 -9.53 30.05 21.39
CA ALA A 820 -9.45 28.98 22.38
C ALA A 820 -10.56 27.94 22.12
N ARG A 821 -10.27 26.68 22.46
CA ARG A 821 -11.23 25.57 22.34
C ARG A 821 -12.41 25.86 23.26
N ALA A 822 -13.60 26.02 22.69
CA ALA A 822 -14.81 26.25 23.47
C ALA A 822 -15.30 24.93 24.09
N VAL A 823 -15.21 24.81 25.41
CA VAL A 823 -15.61 23.58 26.15
C VAL A 823 -16.79 23.80 27.10
N VAL A 824 -17.18 25.05 27.35
CA VAL A 824 -18.37 25.40 28.14
C VAL A 824 -19.61 25.43 27.25
N GLY A 825 -20.65 24.69 27.63
CA GLY A 825 -21.91 24.60 26.88
C GLY A 825 -21.80 23.85 25.54
N ARG A 826 -20.68 23.17 25.30
CA ARG A 826 -20.43 22.36 24.10
C ARG A 826 -19.84 21.01 24.50
N SER A 827 -20.31 19.93 23.88
CA SER A 827 -19.69 18.61 24.01
C SER A 827 -18.37 18.57 23.22
N VAL A 828 -17.35 17.99 23.85
CA VAL A 828 -16.03 17.73 23.29
C VAL A 828 -15.85 16.23 23.22
N ARG A 829 -15.66 15.69 22.02
CA ARG A 829 -15.39 14.26 21.86
C ARG A 829 -14.03 13.92 22.47
N ALA A 830 -13.97 12.80 23.16
CA ALA A 830 -12.75 12.33 23.80
C ALA A 830 -11.64 12.05 22.77
N VAL A 831 -12.01 11.62 21.56
CA VAL A 831 -11.07 11.37 20.44
C VAL A 831 -10.44 12.65 19.86
N ASP A 832 -11.02 13.83 20.11
CA ASP A 832 -10.53 15.12 19.60
C ASP A 832 -9.41 15.72 20.49
N PHE A 833 -8.55 14.84 21.04
CA PHE A 833 -7.42 15.21 21.89
C PHE A 833 -6.26 15.82 21.09
N ASP A 834 -5.52 16.72 21.73
CA ASP A 834 -4.28 17.29 21.21
C ASP A 834 -3.08 16.36 21.44
N ASP A 835 -3.09 15.62 22.55
CA ASP A 835 -2.08 14.61 22.88
C ASP A 835 -2.69 13.53 23.79
N HIS A 836 -2.03 12.38 23.90
CA HIS A 836 -2.50 11.25 24.70
C HIS A 836 -1.35 10.42 25.26
N THR A 837 -1.62 9.49 26.17
CA THR A 837 -0.73 8.40 26.59
C THR A 837 -1.56 7.18 26.95
N ASP A 838 -1.15 6.00 26.48
CA ASP A 838 -1.74 4.69 26.79
C ASP A 838 -3.25 4.58 26.53
N ILE A 839 -3.74 5.24 25.48
CA ILE A 839 -5.14 5.12 25.03
C ILE A 839 -5.23 4.24 23.78
N THR A 840 -6.36 3.54 23.65
CA THR A 840 -6.82 2.93 22.41
C THR A 840 -8.10 3.62 21.96
N ILE A 841 -8.17 3.97 20.68
CA ILE A 841 -9.40 4.50 20.08
C ILE A 841 -10.26 3.32 19.63
N VAL A 842 -11.54 3.35 20.02
CA VAL A 842 -12.52 2.29 19.78
C VAL A 842 -13.82 2.89 19.22
N ASP A 843 -14.72 2.04 18.80
CA ASP A 843 -16.02 2.44 18.29
C ASP A 843 -16.97 2.91 19.42
N ALA A 844 -17.67 4.02 19.23
CA ALA A 844 -18.69 4.47 20.17
C ALA A 844 -19.99 3.67 20.02
N THR A 845 -20.33 3.32 18.77
CA THR A 845 -21.42 2.42 18.42
C THR A 845 -21.00 1.54 17.25
N ARG A 846 -21.76 0.47 16.97
CA ARG A 846 -21.53 -0.35 15.77
C ARG A 846 -21.63 0.44 14.45
N ALA A 847 -22.41 1.53 14.42
CA ALA A 847 -22.70 2.27 13.18
C ALA A 847 -21.84 3.53 13.00
N ASP A 848 -21.55 4.26 14.08
CA ASP A 848 -20.87 5.56 14.01
C ASP A 848 -20.23 5.97 15.34
N GLY A 849 -19.35 6.98 15.26
CA GLY A 849 -18.70 7.64 16.38
C GLY A 849 -17.49 6.88 16.94
N ASP A 850 -16.59 7.61 17.57
CA ASP A 850 -15.39 7.04 18.20
C ASP A 850 -15.43 7.34 19.70
N ALA A 851 -14.87 6.43 20.48
CA ALA A 851 -14.64 6.54 21.90
C ALA A 851 -13.18 6.18 22.20
N VAL A 852 -12.76 6.37 23.45
CA VAL A 852 -11.42 6.00 23.91
C VAL A 852 -11.49 5.14 25.16
N THR A 853 -10.51 4.25 25.32
CA THR A 853 -10.33 3.37 26.49
C THR A 853 -8.84 3.29 26.82
N PRO A 854 -8.45 3.03 28.08
CA PRO A 854 -7.08 2.67 28.39
C PRO A 854 -6.63 1.43 27.59
N THR A 855 -5.41 1.46 27.05
CA THR A 855 -4.81 0.34 26.32
C THR A 855 -4.54 -0.85 27.25
N ASP A 856 -4.07 -0.58 28.47
CA ASP A 856 -3.96 -1.54 29.56
C ASP A 856 -4.80 -1.03 30.74
N PRO A 857 -5.92 -1.70 31.09
CA PRO A 857 -6.75 -1.32 32.23
C PRO A 857 -6.00 -1.24 33.57
N GLY A 858 -4.85 -1.92 33.69
CA GLY A 858 -3.98 -1.88 34.87
C GLY A 858 -3.13 -0.59 34.98
N GLN A 859 -3.07 0.23 33.94
CA GLN A 859 -2.31 1.49 33.89
C GLN A 859 -3.23 2.69 33.66
N PRO A 860 -2.88 3.88 34.20
CA PRO A 860 -3.61 5.11 33.90
C PRO A 860 -3.34 5.58 32.47
N ALA A 861 -4.39 5.84 31.71
CA ALA A 861 -4.30 6.47 30.40
C ALA A 861 -4.63 7.97 30.50
N THR A 862 -4.03 8.83 29.68
CA THR A 862 -4.27 10.29 29.74
C THR A 862 -4.60 10.88 28.38
N LEU A 863 -5.51 11.84 28.36
CA LEU A 863 -5.84 12.70 27.22
C LEU A 863 -5.52 14.15 27.58
N LEU A 864 -5.02 14.92 26.63
CA LEU A 864 -4.73 16.34 26.77
C LEU A 864 -5.51 17.16 25.75
N PHE A 865 -6.20 18.19 26.21
CA PHE A 865 -6.93 19.17 25.41
C PHE A 865 -6.36 20.56 25.69
N ARG A 866 -5.64 21.11 24.72
CA ARG A 866 -4.92 22.37 24.86
C ARG A 866 -5.83 23.58 24.71
N ALA A 867 -5.47 24.66 25.39
CA ALA A 867 -6.09 25.98 25.25
C ALA A 867 -7.63 25.96 25.28
N SER A 868 -8.21 25.28 26.29
CA SER A 868 -9.64 25.18 26.50
C SER A 868 -10.18 26.34 27.32
N ASP A 869 -11.17 27.07 26.79
CA ASP A 869 -11.88 28.11 27.52
C ASP A 869 -12.91 27.51 28.47
N VAL A 870 -12.59 27.52 29.76
CA VAL A 870 -13.42 26.99 30.85
C VAL A 870 -14.16 28.11 31.60
N SER A 871 -14.21 29.32 31.05
CA SER A 871 -14.77 30.48 31.72
C SER A 871 -16.26 30.31 32.04
N GLY A 872 -16.61 30.47 33.31
CA GLY A 872 -17.97 30.29 33.80
C GLY A 872 -18.39 28.84 34.06
N ALA A 873 -17.48 27.87 33.90
CA ALA A 873 -17.77 26.47 34.20
C ALA A 873 -18.02 26.25 35.69
N VAL A 874 -19.15 25.66 36.04
CA VAL A 874 -19.54 25.29 37.42
C VAL A 874 -19.73 23.79 37.61
N ARG A 875 -19.84 23.02 36.52
CA ARG A 875 -19.96 21.56 36.55
C ARG A 875 -19.21 20.91 35.40
N VAL A 876 -18.84 19.65 35.56
CA VAL A 876 -18.30 18.79 34.51
C VAL A 876 -19.27 17.65 34.28
N GLU A 877 -19.50 17.34 33.01
CA GLU A 877 -20.36 16.26 32.58
C GLU A 877 -19.58 15.36 31.62
N VAL A 878 -19.67 14.05 31.83
CA VAL A 878 -18.94 13.03 31.05
C VAL A 878 -19.88 11.91 30.66
N GLU A 879 -19.65 11.32 29.48
CA GLU A 879 -20.41 10.17 29.01
C GLU A 879 -19.50 8.94 28.91
N THR A 880 -19.86 7.90 29.65
CA THR A 880 -19.03 6.70 29.83
C THR A 880 -19.84 5.41 29.66
N ALA A 881 -19.20 4.35 29.20
CA ALA A 881 -19.75 3.01 29.14
C ALA A 881 -18.77 2.00 29.75
N ARG A 882 -19.30 1.01 30.47
CA ARG A 882 -18.49 0.02 31.18
C ARG A 882 -19.27 -1.29 31.30
N ALA A 883 -18.79 -2.32 30.63
CA ALA A 883 -19.52 -3.59 30.51
C ALA A 883 -19.71 -4.30 31.87
N ASP A 884 -18.65 -4.44 32.66
CA ASP A 884 -18.68 -5.17 33.94
C ASP A 884 -17.65 -4.64 34.96
N ASP A 885 -17.54 -5.34 36.09
CA ASP A 885 -16.56 -5.08 37.15
C ASP A 885 -15.44 -6.13 37.28
N ALA A 886 -15.25 -6.97 36.27
CA ALA A 886 -14.21 -8.00 36.26
C ALA A 886 -12.79 -7.41 36.41
N ASN A 887 -12.57 -6.22 35.84
CA ASN A 887 -11.29 -5.50 35.87
C ASN A 887 -11.16 -4.49 37.04
N GLY A 888 -11.95 -4.64 38.10
CA GLY A 888 -11.84 -3.82 39.31
C GLY A 888 -12.52 -2.45 39.19
N ALA A 889 -12.20 -1.50 40.06
CA ALA A 889 -12.85 -0.19 40.06
C ALA A 889 -12.34 0.72 38.92
N ALA A 890 -13.25 1.42 38.25
CA ALA A 890 -12.93 2.40 37.22
C ALA A 890 -13.25 3.83 37.68
N ARG A 891 -12.40 4.79 37.33
CA ARG A 891 -12.61 6.22 37.62
C ARG A 891 -11.96 7.13 36.57
N LEU A 892 -12.46 8.36 36.48
CA LEU A 892 -11.98 9.41 35.59
C LEU A 892 -11.59 10.66 36.40
N GLU A 893 -10.32 11.06 36.31
CA GLU A 893 -9.84 12.32 36.86
C GLU A 893 -9.91 13.43 35.80
N VAL A 894 -10.47 14.58 36.16
CA VAL A 894 -10.53 15.78 35.31
C VAL A 894 -9.68 16.87 35.94
N ARG A 895 -8.69 17.38 35.21
CA ARG A 895 -7.75 18.38 35.71
C ARG A 895 -7.68 19.59 34.79
N VAL A 896 -7.37 20.74 35.38
CA VAL A 896 -6.99 21.97 34.68
C VAL A 896 -5.60 22.36 35.19
N GLY A 897 -4.60 22.31 34.30
CA GLY A 897 -3.19 22.33 34.68
C GLY A 897 -2.90 21.26 35.76
N ALA A 898 -2.29 21.64 36.88
CA ALA A 898 -2.02 20.72 37.98
C ALA A 898 -3.22 20.46 38.92
N ARG A 899 -4.30 21.24 38.81
CA ARG A 899 -5.43 21.22 39.74
C ARG A 899 -6.42 20.11 39.37
N LEU A 900 -6.67 19.19 40.30
CA LEU A 900 -7.77 18.22 40.20
C LEU A 900 -9.11 18.95 40.40
N LEU A 901 -10.02 18.80 39.44
CA LEU A 901 -11.34 19.42 39.46
C LEU A 901 -12.42 18.43 39.87
N ALA A 902 -12.37 17.22 39.33
CA ALA A 902 -13.30 16.14 39.61
C ALA A 902 -12.56 14.79 39.59
N ASP A 903 -13.01 13.89 40.45
CA ASP A 903 -12.65 12.47 40.46
C ASP A 903 -13.97 11.69 40.40
N ILE A 904 -14.25 11.08 39.25
CA ILE A 904 -15.56 10.56 38.86
C ILE A 904 -15.50 9.04 38.87
N ALA A 905 -16.22 8.39 39.78
CA ALA A 905 -16.37 6.93 39.75
C ALA A 905 -17.22 6.52 38.52
N VAL A 906 -16.75 5.54 37.75
CA VAL A 906 -17.44 5.07 36.53
C VAL A 906 -18.32 3.85 36.86
N PRO A 907 -19.66 3.97 36.76
CA PRO A 907 -20.58 2.87 37.08
C PRO A 907 -20.55 1.79 36.00
N VAL A 908 -20.94 0.56 36.37
CA VAL A 908 -21.17 -0.53 35.40
C VAL A 908 -22.49 -0.28 34.68
N THR A 909 -22.45 -0.27 33.34
CA THR A 909 -23.60 -0.06 32.47
C THR A 909 -24.13 -1.35 31.83
N GLY A 910 -23.39 -2.46 31.93
CA GLY A 910 -23.82 -3.79 31.52
C GLY A 910 -23.49 -4.16 30.06
N ASP A 911 -23.12 -3.18 29.23
CA ASP A 911 -22.66 -3.38 27.86
C ASP A 911 -21.73 -2.24 27.43
N ARG A 912 -20.79 -2.52 26.52
CA ARG A 912 -19.80 -1.55 26.04
C ARG A 912 -20.40 -0.42 25.18
N TYR A 913 -21.62 -0.58 24.68
CA TYR A 913 -22.40 0.41 23.94
C TYR A 913 -23.55 1.01 24.78
N ALA A 914 -23.69 0.60 26.05
CA ALA A 914 -24.65 1.21 26.98
C ALA A 914 -24.01 2.42 27.69
N TRP A 915 -24.28 3.61 27.17
CA TRP A 915 -23.72 4.87 27.66
C TRP A 915 -24.53 5.47 28.82
N THR A 916 -23.84 6.05 29.80
CA THR A 916 -24.46 6.83 30.88
C THR A 916 -23.70 8.13 31.12
N GLY A 917 -24.46 9.21 31.33
CA GLY A 917 -23.92 10.51 31.72
C GLY A 917 -23.68 10.61 33.22
N THR A 918 -22.55 11.18 33.63
CA THR A 918 -22.27 11.56 35.02
C THR A 918 -21.95 13.03 35.12
N THR A 919 -22.58 13.73 36.06
CA THR A 919 -22.38 15.16 36.33
C THR A 919 -21.75 15.36 37.70
N VAL A 920 -20.69 16.18 37.77
CA VAL A 920 -20.03 16.58 39.02
C VAL A 920 -19.98 18.10 39.12
N GLU A 921 -20.53 18.63 40.20
CA GLU A 921 -20.43 20.05 40.54
C GLU A 921 -19.00 20.42 40.98
N LEU A 922 -18.48 21.52 40.45
CA LEU A 922 -17.16 22.03 40.79
C LEU A 922 -17.22 22.82 42.09
N ALA A 923 -16.18 22.68 42.92
CA ALA A 923 -16.09 23.41 44.20
C ALA A 923 -16.07 24.94 44.04
N ALA A 924 -15.67 25.44 42.87
CA ALA A 924 -15.72 26.85 42.50
C ALA A 924 -15.80 26.99 40.98
N ALA A 925 -16.40 28.09 40.52
CA ALA A 925 -16.42 28.43 39.10
C ALA A 925 -14.99 28.57 38.54
N LEU A 926 -14.79 28.13 37.31
CA LEU A 926 -13.54 28.31 36.58
C LEU A 926 -13.57 29.58 35.74
N ASP A 927 -12.39 30.12 35.46
CA ASP A 927 -12.22 31.31 34.63
C ASP A 927 -10.95 31.22 33.79
N GLY A 928 -11.01 31.71 32.57
CA GLY A 928 -9.90 31.77 31.61
C GLY A 928 -9.69 30.52 30.76
N VAL A 929 -8.60 30.56 30.00
CA VAL A 929 -8.18 29.52 29.06
C VAL A 929 -7.08 28.67 29.69
N HIS A 930 -7.27 27.35 29.72
CA HIS A 930 -6.33 26.41 30.32
C HIS A 930 -6.23 25.12 29.54
N ASP A 931 -5.15 24.36 29.75
CA ASP A 931 -5.10 22.98 29.31
C ASP A 931 -5.94 22.10 30.25
N VAL A 932 -6.78 21.25 29.65
CA VAL A 932 -7.62 20.27 30.34
C VAL A 932 -6.99 18.90 30.10
N SER A 933 -6.80 18.13 31.18
CA SER A 933 -6.39 16.72 31.06
C SER A 933 -7.42 15.79 31.70
N LEU A 934 -7.63 14.65 31.04
CA LEU A 934 -8.48 13.57 31.50
C LEU A 934 -7.62 12.35 31.75
N THR A 935 -7.64 11.78 32.96
CA THR A 935 -6.91 10.55 33.28
C THR A 935 -7.90 9.44 33.58
N LEU A 936 -7.85 8.38 32.76
CA LEU A 936 -8.73 7.23 32.81
C LEU A 936 -8.03 6.12 33.60
N HIS A 937 -8.70 5.57 34.61
CA HIS A 937 -8.22 4.44 35.41
C HIS A 937 -9.21 3.28 35.31
N GLY A 938 -8.71 2.07 35.00
CA GLY A 938 -9.53 0.87 34.86
C GLY A 938 -10.21 0.75 33.49
N ASP A 939 -10.97 -0.33 33.30
CA ASP A 939 -11.58 -0.68 32.02
C ASP A 939 -12.94 0.01 31.82
N PHE A 940 -12.96 1.05 30.99
CA PHE A 940 -14.19 1.72 30.56
C PHE A 940 -13.94 2.55 29.29
N ARG A 941 -15.02 2.87 28.58
CA ARG A 941 -15.01 3.74 27.39
C ARG A 941 -15.52 5.14 27.74
N LEU A 942 -14.93 6.15 27.10
CA LEU A 942 -15.31 7.56 27.19
C LEU A 942 -15.60 8.10 25.78
N THR A 943 -16.80 8.63 25.54
CA THR A 943 -17.18 9.25 24.25
C THR A 943 -16.92 10.74 24.24
N GLU A 944 -17.39 11.45 25.27
CA GLU A 944 -17.32 12.90 25.33
C GLU A 944 -17.33 13.45 26.76
N PHE A 945 -16.95 14.72 26.87
CA PHE A 945 -17.10 15.53 28.08
C PHE A 945 -17.57 16.94 27.73
N ARG A 946 -18.18 17.65 28.69
CA ARG A 946 -18.53 19.07 28.58
C ARG A 946 -18.42 19.77 29.93
N PHE A 947 -18.11 21.06 29.89
CA PHE A 947 -18.27 21.93 31.06
C PHE A 947 -19.63 22.64 30.99
N GLY A 948 -20.37 22.66 32.09
CA GLY A 948 -21.65 23.36 32.21
C GLY A 948 -21.49 24.71 32.89
N ALA A 949 -22.21 25.73 32.41
CA ALA A 949 -22.36 27.01 33.10
C ALA A 949 -23.49 26.95 34.13
N ALA A 950 -23.53 27.91 35.06
CA ALA A 950 -24.70 28.10 35.92
C ALA A 950 -25.91 28.47 35.04
N ASP A 951 -27.04 27.79 35.26
CA ASP A 951 -28.28 27.95 34.48
C ASP A 951 -28.87 29.38 34.58
#